data_AF-A0A1H3G371-F1
#
_entry.id   AF-A0A1H3G371-F1
#
_cell.length_a   1.000
_cell.length_b   1.000
_cell.length_c   1.000
_cell.angle_alpha   90.00
_cell.angle_beta   90.00
_cell.angle_gamma   90.00
#
_symmetry.space_group_name_H-M   'P 1'
#
loop_
_entity.id
_entity.type
_entity.pdbx_description
1 polymer ?
#
loop_
_entity_poly.entity_id
_entity_poly.type
_entity_poly.pdbx_seq_one_letter_code
_entity_poly.pdbx_strand_id
1 'polypeptide(L)'
;MERFAYKDAKLKEIVFPLGGIGSGSIGLAGNGRLVDWEIKNRPNKQSMNGMSHFAVKAESEGKVLDARVLNGKLLPPYMGNKRIKNHSGYGFGPSEATMGGFPHFEDCTFVGEFPIADLRFRDKRFPGDVKLTAYNPFIPLNDRDSSIPGAFFEIEFHNPTDSMITYTACLSVANPHHGSPHWNRYEQFGSVHGIRMGSDAYDSNRPEFGELTVATDAEEVNSQWYEGREMYWRTFSSPGRFGSSLSEPTSAKELGQLSAHVELRPGETRRIRFLITWHFPNCYNYWNPETGDAQDANQPVTWRNYYATLFDDSFASALYAFEHWERLYRDTLLFKQSLYASHLPKEALEAVAANLSTLKSPTVLRLEDGSLYGFEGCIDTEGCCEGSCTHVWNYAYAAPFLFPKLERSMRDLDYKYNMRADGRMSFRIQLPLGRANDLYACADGQFGGIIKVYREWKISGDSDWLRSLWPSVQQSLEYAWAETNEHRWDADRDGVLEGRQHNTLDVELFGPSAWLNGFYLAALKAGAEMAAYLGYPEKAEDYRALYERGKSWNDQHLFNGEYYIQKIDLSDKSLLATCDDEALEYYWNDRTNEINFQIQDGCSIDQVVAQWHANLCGLGEIFDPTQTRQALKSIYTHNFKQMSEFTNLWRLYSLDDESGLIICSWPEGTRKPAVPITYNSETMNGFEYQAAIHMIQEGMVDEGMSVVRAVRERYDGEKRNPWNEMECGSHYARSMASYALLLSFSGFDYDMVRGHIGFNPIDRREGYETFWSLAAGWGVFRMEAGKAELHVQYGELSLSSFGLPFLSEDDFVEIRIEGYQVDWKWEKGNIIFPQKRSIPQGARLQIELRH
;
A
#
# COMPACT_ATOMS: atom_id res chain seq x y z
N MET A 1 -3.52 -27.58 2.55
CA MET A 1 -2.52 -26.66 3.14
C MET A 1 -3.28 -25.42 3.55
N GLU A 2 -3.16 -24.93 4.79
CA GLU A 2 -3.82 -23.68 5.21
C GLU A 2 -3.43 -22.56 4.23
N ARG A 3 -4.41 -21.76 3.79
CA ARG A 3 -4.20 -20.62 2.88
C ARG A 3 -3.27 -19.61 3.58
N PHE A 4 -2.36 -18.96 2.83
CA PHE A 4 -1.40 -18.00 3.39
C PHE A 4 -0.47 -18.55 4.49
N ALA A 5 -0.33 -19.88 4.59
CA ALA A 5 0.58 -20.53 5.52
C ALA A 5 1.93 -20.82 4.85
N TYR A 6 2.99 -20.34 5.46
CA TYR A 6 4.37 -20.47 5.03
C TYR A 6 5.14 -21.32 6.05
N LYS A 7 6.03 -22.20 5.55
CA LYS A 7 6.87 -23.10 6.33
C LYS A 7 8.21 -23.29 5.64
N ASP A 8 9.19 -23.78 6.39
CA ASP A 8 10.50 -24.17 5.86
C ASP A 8 11.14 -23.03 5.04
N ALA A 9 11.58 -23.30 3.82
CA ALA A 9 12.23 -22.33 2.94
C ALA A 9 11.36 -21.09 2.64
N LYS A 10 10.04 -21.23 2.68
CA LYS A 10 9.09 -20.13 2.44
C LYS A 10 9.00 -19.11 3.58
N LEU A 11 9.70 -19.32 4.68
CA LEU A 11 9.82 -18.34 5.76
C LEU A 11 10.96 -17.32 5.54
N LYS A 12 11.81 -17.54 4.53
CA LYS A 12 13.11 -16.90 4.39
C LYS A 12 13.01 -15.39 4.17
N GLU A 13 12.18 -14.98 3.24
CA GLU A 13 12.09 -13.59 2.78
C GLU A 13 10.91 -12.84 3.43
N ILE A 14 10.08 -13.52 4.23
CA ILE A 14 8.94 -12.88 4.89
C ILE A 14 9.41 -11.80 5.86
N VAL A 15 8.91 -10.58 5.64
CA VAL A 15 8.94 -9.46 6.59
C VAL A 15 7.58 -8.77 6.55
N PHE A 16 6.78 -8.97 7.60
CA PHE A 16 5.43 -8.42 7.73
C PHE A 16 5.48 -7.09 8.52
N PRO A 17 5.04 -5.95 7.96
CA PRO A 17 5.17 -4.67 8.65
C PRO A 17 4.14 -4.51 9.78
N LEU A 18 4.62 -4.13 10.96
CA LEU A 18 3.81 -3.81 12.14
C LEU A 18 4.01 -2.33 12.50
N GLY A 19 3.06 -1.49 12.10
CA GLY A 19 3.09 -0.05 12.36
C GLY A 19 1.84 0.65 11.82
N GLY A 20 1.63 1.89 12.23
CA GLY A 20 0.59 2.78 11.75
C GLY A 20 0.92 3.41 10.38
N ILE A 21 -0.11 3.89 9.68
CA ILE A 21 0.04 4.67 8.45
C ILE A 21 0.83 5.93 8.77
N GLY A 22 2.00 6.08 8.16
CA GLY A 22 2.91 7.21 8.35
C GLY A 22 3.48 7.36 9.77
N SER A 23 3.58 6.25 10.51
CA SER A 23 4.23 6.23 11.83
C SER A 23 5.59 5.54 11.87
N GLY A 24 6.01 4.90 10.78
CA GLY A 24 7.06 3.89 10.78
C GLY A 24 6.53 2.51 11.19
N SER A 25 7.40 1.49 11.17
CA SER A 25 7.04 0.10 11.44
C SER A 25 8.19 -0.70 12.05
N ILE A 26 7.86 -1.87 12.62
CA ILE A 26 8.79 -2.95 12.92
C ILE A 26 8.42 -4.13 12.02
N GLY A 27 9.38 -4.71 11.31
CA GLY A 27 9.18 -5.92 10.51
C GLY A 27 9.13 -7.19 11.38
N LEU A 28 8.12 -8.03 11.17
CA LEU A 28 8.05 -9.38 11.73
C LEU A 28 8.51 -10.40 10.68
N ALA A 29 9.68 -10.99 10.92
CA ALA A 29 10.25 -11.99 10.03
C ALA A 29 9.44 -13.30 10.05
N GLY A 30 9.48 -14.08 8.97
CA GLY A 30 8.76 -15.36 8.88
C GLY A 30 9.06 -16.36 10.00
N ASN A 31 10.24 -16.24 10.62
CA ASN A 31 10.65 -17.06 11.76
C ASN A 31 10.45 -16.39 13.13
N GLY A 32 9.69 -15.30 13.24
CA GLY A 32 9.34 -14.64 14.51
C GLY A 32 10.29 -13.55 15.00
N ARG A 33 11.39 -13.28 14.28
CA ARG A 33 12.33 -12.20 14.64
C ARG A 33 11.75 -10.81 14.36
N LEU A 34 12.16 -9.82 15.16
CA LEU A 34 11.88 -8.41 14.94
C LEU A 34 13.03 -7.77 14.14
N VAL A 35 12.76 -7.35 12.91
CA VAL A 35 13.70 -6.75 11.95
C VAL A 35 13.15 -5.43 11.42
N ASP A 36 13.88 -4.73 10.56
CA ASP A 36 13.43 -3.52 9.87
C ASP A 36 12.80 -2.51 10.84
N TRP A 37 13.62 -2.03 11.77
CA TRP A 37 13.22 -1.09 12.82
C TRP A 37 13.15 0.33 12.22
N GLU A 38 12.02 0.63 11.60
CA GLU A 38 11.70 1.86 10.87
C GLU A 38 10.96 2.89 11.76
N ILE A 39 11.10 2.75 13.08
CA ILE A 39 10.39 3.48 14.14
C ILE A 39 10.67 5.00 14.18
N LYS A 40 11.69 5.47 13.46
CA LYS A 40 11.98 6.90 13.28
C LYS A 40 11.21 7.52 12.11
N ASN A 41 10.15 6.85 11.67
CA ASN A 41 9.32 7.21 10.52
C ASN A 41 10.12 7.41 9.22
N ARG A 42 11.11 6.53 8.99
CA ARG A 42 11.93 6.51 7.77
C ARG A 42 12.44 5.11 7.45
N PRO A 43 12.79 4.81 6.18
CA PRO A 43 13.35 3.53 5.81
C PRO A 43 14.60 3.17 6.61
N ASN A 44 14.65 1.90 7.01
CA ASN A 44 15.76 1.30 7.75
C ASN A 44 15.74 -0.21 7.49
N LYS A 45 15.71 -0.61 6.22
CA LYS A 45 15.58 -2.01 5.80
C LYS A 45 16.83 -2.80 6.18
N GLN A 46 16.64 -4.10 6.44
CA GLN A 46 17.66 -5.03 6.90
C GLN A 46 18.28 -4.67 8.27
N SER A 47 17.65 -3.75 9.01
CA SER A 47 18.12 -3.33 10.32
C SER A 47 17.67 -4.28 11.43
N MET A 48 18.39 -4.23 12.55
CA MET A 48 18.07 -4.91 13.79
C MET A 48 18.28 -3.93 14.94
N ASN A 49 17.47 -4.03 15.99
CA ASN A 49 17.65 -3.23 17.21
C ASN A 49 18.29 -4.10 18.31
N GLY A 50 19.61 -4.23 18.27
CA GLY A 50 20.34 -5.10 19.20
C GLY A 50 19.81 -6.54 19.18
N MET A 51 19.72 -7.17 20.34
CA MET A 51 19.16 -8.50 20.51
C MET A 51 17.69 -8.43 20.96
N SER A 52 16.88 -7.59 20.32
CA SER A 52 15.45 -7.48 20.65
C SER A 52 14.67 -8.72 20.20
N HIS A 53 13.94 -9.37 21.10
CA HIS A 53 13.25 -10.63 20.85
C HIS A 53 12.17 -10.96 21.90
N PHE A 54 11.32 -11.93 21.57
CA PHE A 54 10.49 -12.65 22.53
C PHE A 54 11.16 -13.95 22.98
N ALA A 55 10.99 -14.32 24.25
CA ALA A 55 11.38 -15.61 24.79
C ALA A 55 10.28 -16.19 25.68
N VAL A 56 10.21 -17.52 25.76
CA VAL A 56 9.23 -18.25 26.55
C VAL A 56 9.89 -19.31 27.43
N LYS A 57 9.34 -19.50 28.63
CA LYS A 57 9.79 -20.49 29.61
C LYS A 57 8.58 -21.25 30.16
N ALA A 58 8.72 -22.56 30.34
CA ALA A 58 7.74 -23.40 31.01
C ALA A 58 8.32 -23.99 32.30
N GLU A 59 7.56 -23.94 33.38
CA GLU A 59 7.97 -24.41 34.71
C GLU A 59 6.89 -25.25 35.36
N SER A 60 7.29 -26.27 36.10
CA SER A 60 6.39 -27.04 36.96
C SER A 60 7.14 -27.49 38.21
N GLU A 61 6.46 -27.47 39.36
CA GLU A 61 7.02 -27.89 40.66
C GLU A 61 8.38 -27.24 41.01
N GLY A 62 8.55 -25.96 40.68
CA GLY A 62 9.79 -25.21 40.95
C GLY A 62 10.99 -25.63 40.08
N LYS A 63 10.76 -26.33 38.96
CA LYS A 63 11.77 -26.72 37.99
C LYS A 63 11.44 -26.13 36.62
N VAL A 64 12.48 -25.69 35.91
CA VAL A 64 12.36 -25.31 34.49
C VAL A 64 12.26 -26.57 33.65
N LEU A 65 11.19 -26.68 32.87
CA LEU A 65 10.99 -27.78 31.93
C LEU A 65 11.70 -27.47 30.61
N ASP A 66 11.52 -26.26 30.08
CA ASP A 66 12.23 -25.77 28.90
C ASP A 66 12.19 -24.23 28.82
N ALA A 67 13.15 -23.62 28.13
CA ALA A 67 13.22 -22.18 27.86
C ALA A 67 13.78 -21.91 26.46
N ARG A 68 13.11 -21.06 25.69
CA ARG A 68 13.43 -20.80 24.27
C ARG A 68 13.22 -19.36 23.88
N VAL A 69 13.97 -18.89 22.88
CA VAL A 69 13.56 -17.72 22.11
C VAL A 69 12.36 -18.11 21.24
N LEU A 70 11.38 -17.22 21.10
CA LEU A 70 10.15 -17.44 20.35
C LEU A 70 10.38 -17.23 18.84
N ASN A 71 11.37 -17.95 18.31
CA ASN A 71 11.74 -17.95 16.91
C ASN A 71 11.66 -19.38 16.35
N GLY A 72 11.45 -19.49 15.03
CA GLY A 72 11.76 -20.68 14.26
C GLY A 72 13.24 -20.75 13.88
N LYS A 73 13.61 -21.78 13.10
CA LYS A 73 14.97 -21.93 12.54
C LYS A 73 15.38 -20.69 11.76
N LEU A 74 16.65 -20.31 11.90
CA LEU A 74 17.30 -19.41 10.94
C LEU A 74 17.61 -20.22 9.67
N LEU A 75 17.38 -19.66 8.49
CA LEU A 75 17.60 -20.34 7.21
C LEU A 75 18.96 -19.95 6.58
N PRO A 76 19.56 -20.81 5.72
CA PRO A 76 20.80 -20.51 5.01
C PRO A 76 20.70 -19.23 4.17
N PRO A 77 21.84 -18.57 3.84
CA PRO A 77 23.16 -19.16 3.65
C PRO A 77 24.11 -19.19 4.87
N TYR A 78 23.75 -18.67 6.05
CA TYR A 78 24.63 -18.60 7.24
C TYR A 78 26.03 -17.97 7.04
N MET A 79 26.34 -17.41 5.88
CA MET A 79 27.66 -16.82 5.59
C MET A 79 27.86 -15.48 6.30
N GLY A 80 26.79 -14.89 6.82
CA GLY A 80 26.78 -13.54 7.37
C GLY A 80 26.21 -12.50 6.41
N ASN A 81 25.95 -11.31 6.95
CA ASN A 81 25.20 -10.26 6.25
C ASN A 81 26.14 -9.27 5.53
N LYS A 82 25.60 -8.12 5.08
CA LYS A 82 26.42 -6.98 4.63
C LYS A 82 27.40 -6.58 5.75
N ARG A 83 28.65 -6.29 5.39
CA ARG A 83 29.67 -5.83 6.35
C ARG A 83 29.28 -4.43 6.85
N ILE A 84 29.06 -4.30 8.15
CA ILE A 84 28.69 -3.02 8.80
C ILE A 84 29.91 -2.41 9.49
N LYS A 85 30.86 -3.23 9.93
CA LYS A 85 32.12 -2.81 10.58
C LYS A 85 33.24 -3.83 10.35
N ASN A 86 34.44 -3.53 10.84
CA ASN A 86 35.53 -4.50 10.86
C ASN A 86 35.13 -5.76 11.62
N HIS A 87 35.49 -6.94 11.09
CA HIS A 87 35.15 -8.25 11.64
C HIS A 87 33.62 -8.53 11.70
N SER A 88 32.91 -8.18 10.64
CA SER A 88 31.48 -8.51 10.46
C SER A 88 31.19 -8.77 8.98
N GLY A 89 30.04 -9.38 8.71
CA GLY A 89 29.53 -9.63 7.36
C GLY A 89 29.94 -10.99 6.81
N TYR A 90 30.13 -11.09 5.49
CA TYR A 90 30.47 -12.35 4.82
C TYR A 90 31.70 -13.03 5.45
N GLY A 91 31.56 -14.32 5.79
CA GLY A 91 32.57 -15.14 6.47
C GLY A 91 32.52 -15.10 8.00
N PHE A 92 31.68 -14.25 8.62
CA PHE A 92 31.58 -14.12 10.08
C PHE A 92 30.33 -14.80 10.68
N GLY A 93 29.54 -15.48 9.84
CA GLY A 93 28.29 -16.06 10.30
C GLY A 93 27.17 -15.03 10.51
N PRO A 94 25.95 -15.47 10.85
CA PRO A 94 24.85 -14.57 11.17
C PRO A 94 25.16 -13.68 12.38
N SER A 95 24.59 -12.47 12.38
CA SER A 95 24.69 -11.56 13.54
C SER A 95 24.13 -12.20 14.81
N GLU A 96 24.69 -11.85 15.97
CA GLU A 96 24.15 -12.25 17.28
C GLU A 96 22.70 -11.78 17.51
N ALA A 97 22.34 -10.64 16.90
CA ALA A 97 20.98 -10.10 16.90
C ALA A 97 19.95 -11.03 16.25
N THR A 98 20.39 -12.02 15.46
CA THR A 98 19.48 -13.04 14.91
C THR A 98 18.95 -14.02 15.97
N MET A 99 19.56 -14.06 17.16
CA MET A 99 19.29 -15.05 18.20
C MET A 99 19.51 -16.51 17.77
N GLY A 100 20.13 -16.76 16.62
CA GLY A 100 20.31 -18.11 16.07
C GLY A 100 21.18 -19.05 16.94
N GLY A 101 21.96 -18.49 17.87
CA GLY A 101 22.74 -19.26 18.85
C GLY A 101 21.96 -19.72 20.09
N PHE A 102 20.70 -19.32 20.25
CA PHE A 102 19.86 -19.67 21.39
C PHE A 102 18.92 -20.84 21.05
N PRO A 103 18.46 -21.62 22.06
CA PRO A 103 17.39 -22.60 21.84
C PRO A 103 16.14 -21.92 21.27
N HIS A 104 15.71 -22.37 20.10
CA HIS A 104 14.55 -21.87 19.35
C HIS A 104 13.65 -23.06 18.97
N PHE A 105 12.47 -22.82 18.41
CA PHE A 105 11.53 -23.89 18.07
C PHE A 105 11.92 -24.60 16.77
N GLU A 106 11.78 -25.93 16.77
CA GLU A 106 12.09 -26.76 15.60
C GLU A 106 11.13 -26.48 14.42
N ASP A 107 9.85 -26.33 14.74
CA ASP A 107 8.78 -26.08 13.77
C ASP A 107 8.18 -24.69 13.98
N CYS A 108 8.09 -23.93 12.89
CA CYS A 108 7.43 -22.63 12.82
C CYS A 108 6.51 -22.59 11.60
N THR A 109 5.27 -22.18 11.80
CA THR A 109 4.33 -21.91 10.70
C THR A 109 3.89 -20.46 10.79
N PHE A 110 4.12 -19.69 9.74
CA PHE A 110 3.66 -18.31 9.62
C PHE A 110 2.38 -18.28 8.78
N VAL A 111 1.29 -17.74 9.30
CA VAL A 111 0.05 -17.51 8.57
C VAL A 111 -0.14 -16.01 8.45
N GLY A 112 0.02 -15.50 7.23
CA GLY A 112 -0.01 -14.07 6.95
C GLY A 112 -1.28 -13.66 6.21
N GLU A 113 -2.29 -13.21 6.95
CA GLU A 113 -3.50 -12.64 6.36
C GLU A 113 -3.58 -11.18 6.77
N PHE A 114 -2.95 -10.31 5.97
CA PHE A 114 -2.78 -8.90 6.27
C PHE A 114 -4.14 -8.25 6.60
N PRO A 115 -4.28 -7.52 7.71
CA PRO A 115 -3.25 -6.91 8.57
C PRO A 115 -2.83 -7.73 9.81
N ILE A 116 -3.16 -9.02 9.91
CA ILE A 116 -2.84 -9.87 11.08
C ILE A 116 -1.93 -11.04 10.67
N ALA A 117 -0.85 -11.23 11.43
CA ALA A 117 0.05 -12.37 11.30
C ALA A 117 -0.08 -13.32 12.50
N ASP A 118 -0.19 -14.61 12.22
CA ASP A 118 -0.18 -15.67 13.23
C ASP A 118 1.05 -16.56 13.06
N LEU A 119 1.85 -16.74 14.10
CA LEU A 119 2.95 -17.70 14.12
C LEU A 119 2.64 -18.81 15.12
N ARG A 120 2.77 -20.06 14.67
CA ARG A 120 2.60 -21.25 15.51
C ARG A 120 3.96 -21.93 15.68
N PHE A 121 4.34 -22.15 16.93
CA PHE A 121 5.63 -22.73 17.29
C PHE A 121 5.44 -24.09 17.94
N ARG A 122 6.23 -25.08 17.51
CA ARG A 122 6.22 -26.43 18.10
C ARG A 122 7.64 -26.97 18.26
N ASP A 123 7.84 -27.63 19.39
CA ASP A 123 9.07 -28.35 19.68
C ASP A 123 8.78 -29.48 20.66
N LYS A 124 9.39 -30.65 20.43
CA LYS A 124 9.15 -31.85 21.24
C LYS A 124 9.57 -31.71 22.70
N ARG A 125 10.48 -30.79 23.03
CA ARG A 125 10.96 -30.59 24.42
C ARG A 125 10.19 -29.49 25.16
N PHE A 126 9.50 -28.60 24.45
CA PHE A 126 8.72 -27.53 25.09
C PHE A 126 7.33 -28.08 25.46
N PRO A 127 6.94 -28.11 26.75
CA PRO A 127 5.71 -28.75 27.18
C PRO A 127 4.50 -27.82 27.01
N GLY A 128 4.13 -27.50 25.78
CA GLY A 128 3.00 -26.63 25.45
C GLY A 128 2.94 -26.26 23.97
N ASP A 129 1.76 -25.89 23.50
CA ASP A 129 1.62 -25.22 22.20
C ASP A 129 1.73 -23.70 22.42
N VAL A 130 2.50 -23.02 21.56
CA VAL A 130 2.70 -21.57 21.63
C VAL A 130 2.28 -20.92 20.31
N LYS A 131 1.43 -19.90 20.39
CA LYS A 131 1.03 -19.08 19.24
C LYS A 131 1.36 -17.61 19.53
N LEU A 132 1.95 -16.92 18.56
CA LEU A 132 2.09 -15.46 18.54
C LEU A 132 1.13 -14.89 17.51
N THR A 133 0.20 -14.05 17.95
CA THR A 133 -0.62 -13.20 17.07
C THR A 133 -0.01 -11.81 17.06
N ALA A 134 0.25 -11.23 15.90
CA ALA A 134 0.82 -9.90 15.75
C ALA A 134 0.02 -9.04 14.76
N TYR A 135 -0.21 -7.76 15.10
CA TYR A 135 -0.92 -6.82 14.23
C TYR A 135 -0.58 -5.36 14.56
N ASN A 136 -1.01 -4.45 13.69
CA ASN A 136 -1.29 -3.06 14.05
C ASN A 136 -2.70 -2.74 13.52
N PRO A 137 -3.49 -1.89 14.19
CA PRO A 137 -4.83 -1.57 13.71
C PRO A 137 -4.83 -1.09 12.25
N PHE A 138 -5.65 -1.73 11.43
CA PHE A 138 -5.90 -1.32 10.04
C PHE A 138 -7.41 -1.38 9.84
N ILE A 139 -8.04 -0.24 10.05
CA ILE A 139 -9.49 -0.10 10.11
C ILE A 139 -9.86 0.93 9.03
N PRO A 140 -10.39 0.50 7.87
CA PRO A 140 -10.77 1.42 6.80
C PRO A 140 -11.71 2.50 7.33
N LEU A 141 -11.55 3.72 6.80
CA LEU A 141 -12.21 4.97 7.22
C LEU A 141 -11.80 5.51 8.59
N ASN A 142 -11.08 4.74 9.42
CA ASN A 142 -10.52 5.21 10.68
C ASN A 142 -9.01 5.44 10.55
N ASP A 143 -8.65 6.56 9.93
CA ASP A 143 -7.27 6.94 9.68
C ASP A 143 -6.48 7.27 10.95
N ARG A 144 -7.16 7.63 12.06
CA ARG A 144 -6.52 7.95 13.34
C ARG A 144 -5.99 6.69 14.01
N ASP A 145 -6.84 5.69 14.25
CA ASP A 145 -6.41 4.44 14.89
C ASP A 145 -5.50 3.64 13.97
N SER A 146 -5.69 3.74 12.65
CA SER A 146 -4.80 3.14 11.67
C SER A 146 -3.42 3.81 11.61
N SER A 147 -3.19 4.93 12.30
CA SER A 147 -1.91 5.63 12.41
C SER A 147 -1.22 5.48 13.78
N ILE A 148 -1.70 4.57 14.65
CA ILE A 148 -1.08 4.31 15.96
C ILE A 148 0.39 3.84 15.79
N PRO A 149 1.37 4.49 16.46
CA PRO A 149 2.79 4.15 16.36
C PRO A 149 3.15 2.96 17.26
N GLY A 150 2.66 1.77 16.90
CA GLY A 150 2.92 0.57 17.71
C GLY A 150 2.80 -0.76 16.99
N ALA A 151 3.42 -1.79 17.56
CA ALA A 151 3.29 -3.18 17.18
C ALA A 151 2.61 -3.96 18.32
N PHE A 152 1.51 -4.64 17.99
CA PHE A 152 0.66 -5.35 18.95
C PHE A 152 0.94 -6.84 18.88
N PHE A 153 1.07 -7.47 20.05
CA PHE A 153 1.40 -8.89 20.17
C PHE A 153 0.52 -9.56 21.23
N GLU A 154 0.06 -10.77 20.93
CA GLU A 154 -0.59 -11.68 21.88
C GLU A 154 0.10 -13.04 21.81
N ILE A 155 0.67 -13.49 22.92
CA ILE A 155 1.26 -14.82 23.05
C ILE A 155 0.25 -15.72 23.78
N GLU A 156 -0.26 -16.71 23.06
CA GLU A 156 -1.16 -17.73 23.58
C GLU A 156 -0.37 -18.99 23.94
N PHE A 157 -0.60 -19.49 25.16
CA PHE A 157 -0.12 -20.78 25.63
C PHE A 157 -1.30 -21.73 25.81
N HIS A 158 -1.14 -22.96 25.34
CA HIS A 158 -2.03 -24.08 25.66
C HIS A 158 -1.25 -25.16 26.40
N ASN A 159 -1.81 -25.67 27.50
CA ASN A 159 -1.22 -26.75 28.29
C ASN A 159 -1.83 -28.11 27.92
N PRO A 160 -1.18 -28.93 27.07
CA PRO A 160 -1.67 -30.25 26.71
C PRO A 160 -1.29 -31.34 27.73
N THR A 161 -0.56 -30.98 28.80
CA THR A 161 -0.06 -31.95 29.78
C THR A 161 -1.11 -32.26 30.86
N ASP A 162 -0.82 -33.24 31.70
CA ASP A 162 -1.63 -33.64 32.86
C ASP A 162 -1.22 -32.93 34.16
N SER A 163 -0.26 -32.01 34.10
CA SER A 163 0.24 -31.24 35.24
C SER A 163 -0.01 -29.75 35.07
N MET A 164 -0.04 -29.00 36.18
CA MET A 164 -0.08 -27.56 36.13
C MET A 164 1.28 -27.02 35.67
N ILE A 165 1.27 -26.09 34.72
CA ILE A 165 2.47 -25.46 34.17
C ILE A 165 2.34 -23.95 34.31
N THR A 166 3.41 -23.33 34.80
CA THR A 166 3.59 -21.89 34.76
C THR A 166 4.35 -21.54 33.48
N TYR A 167 3.70 -20.82 32.58
CA TYR A 167 4.36 -20.26 31.39
C TYR A 167 4.77 -18.81 31.66
N THR A 168 5.95 -18.45 31.15
CA THR A 168 6.48 -17.09 31.16
C THR A 168 6.71 -16.65 29.72
N ALA A 169 6.27 -15.45 29.37
CA ALA A 169 6.70 -14.76 28.16
C ALA A 169 7.53 -13.54 28.54
N CYS A 170 8.64 -13.31 27.84
CA CYS A 170 9.52 -12.15 28.02
C CYS A 170 9.69 -11.41 26.71
N LEU A 171 9.43 -10.11 26.72
CA LEU A 171 9.82 -9.19 25.67
C LEU A 171 11.10 -8.48 26.09
N SER A 172 12.20 -8.77 25.40
CA SER A 172 13.50 -8.11 25.58
C SER A 172 13.72 -7.13 24.43
N VAL A 173 13.97 -5.85 24.71
CA VAL A 173 14.21 -4.82 23.68
C VAL A 173 15.41 -3.96 24.04
N ALA A 174 16.25 -3.67 23.04
CA ALA A 174 17.37 -2.75 23.18
C ALA A 174 16.89 -1.29 23.11
N ASN A 175 17.53 -0.40 23.86
CA ASN A 175 17.27 1.04 23.74
C ASN A 175 17.60 1.51 22.31
N PRO A 176 16.68 2.22 21.61
CA PRO A 176 16.91 2.66 20.23
C PRO A 176 17.97 3.76 20.11
N HIS A 177 18.45 4.33 21.23
CA HIS A 177 19.56 5.27 21.27
C HIS A 177 20.86 4.56 21.64
N HIS A 178 21.91 4.84 20.88
CA HIS A 178 23.22 4.23 21.07
C HIS A 178 24.25 5.16 21.72
N GLY A 179 23.93 6.46 21.85
CA GLY A 179 24.77 7.46 22.51
C GLY A 179 24.37 7.67 23.97
N SER A 180 25.33 7.97 24.83
CA SER A 180 25.08 8.32 26.23
C SER A 180 24.91 9.84 26.40
N PRO A 181 24.07 10.31 27.35
CA PRO A 181 23.29 9.53 28.31
C PRO A 181 22.02 8.91 27.70
N HIS A 182 21.80 7.61 27.95
CA HIS A 182 20.58 6.87 27.62
C HIS A 182 19.97 6.32 28.92
N TRP A 183 18.65 6.10 28.94
CA TRP A 183 17.93 5.64 30.15
C TRP A 183 16.88 4.59 29.81
N ASN A 184 16.60 3.71 30.78
CA ASN A 184 15.53 2.72 30.75
C ASN A 184 14.74 2.87 32.05
N ARG A 185 13.45 3.24 31.97
CA ARG A 185 12.62 3.56 33.13
C ARG A 185 11.37 2.70 33.15
N TYR A 186 11.14 2.04 34.28
CA TYR A 186 9.91 1.30 34.51
C TYR A 186 8.79 2.28 34.91
N GLU A 187 7.63 2.14 34.27
CA GLU A 187 6.42 2.90 34.57
C GLU A 187 5.23 1.96 34.72
N GLN A 188 4.26 2.34 35.55
CA GLN A 188 3.03 1.60 35.73
C GLN A 188 1.86 2.57 35.87
N PHE A 189 0.79 2.31 35.13
CA PHE A 189 -0.48 3.02 35.25
C PHE A 189 -1.64 2.03 35.21
N GLY A 190 -2.41 1.96 36.30
CA GLY A 190 -3.43 0.93 36.45
C GLY A 190 -2.82 -0.48 36.34
N SER A 191 -3.37 -1.30 35.44
CA SER A 191 -2.87 -2.64 35.13
C SER A 191 -1.77 -2.66 34.06
N VAL A 192 -1.42 -1.53 33.46
CA VAL A 192 -0.41 -1.48 32.40
C VAL A 192 0.97 -1.23 33.00
N HIS A 193 1.89 -2.12 32.67
CA HIS A 193 3.30 -2.09 33.05
C HIS A 193 4.15 -1.78 31.80
N GLY A 194 5.10 -0.86 31.90
CA GLY A 194 5.94 -0.45 30.78
C GLY A 194 7.41 -0.25 31.15
N ILE A 195 8.30 -0.44 30.18
CA ILE A 195 9.67 0.04 30.23
C ILE A 195 9.86 1.03 29.09
N ARG A 196 10.01 2.31 29.44
CA ARG A 196 10.34 3.40 28.51
C ARG A 196 11.84 3.47 28.32
N MET A 197 12.26 3.71 27.09
CA MET A 197 13.66 3.73 26.67
C MET A 197 13.90 4.99 25.86
N GLY A 198 14.79 5.86 26.36
CA GLY A 198 15.06 7.16 25.75
C GLY A 198 16.50 7.62 25.99
N SER A 199 16.75 8.90 25.71
CA SER A 199 18.05 9.54 25.89
C SER A 199 17.89 11.01 26.30
N ASP A 200 18.67 11.44 27.30
CA ASP A 200 18.75 12.84 27.73
C ASP A 200 19.85 13.60 26.94
N ALA A 201 20.38 13.00 25.87
CA ALA A 201 21.43 13.60 25.04
C ALA A 201 20.90 14.63 24.01
N TYR A 202 19.59 14.68 23.80
CA TYR A 202 18.95 15.46 22.73
C TYR A 202 17.86 16.36 23.28
N ASP A 203 17.87 17.63 22.88
CA ASP A 203 16.78 18.56 23.16
C ASP A 203 15.48 18.15 22.45
N SER A 204 14.33 18.49 23.04
CA SER A 204 13.00 18.10 22.55
C SER A 204 12.63 18.56 21.12
N ASN A 205 13.38 19.50 20.55
CA ASN A 205 13.20 20.01 19.18
C ASN A 205 14.07 19.27 18.14
N ARG A 206 14.97 18.38 18.57
CA ARG A 206 15.91 17.68 17.69
C ARG A 206 15.23 16.50 16.99
N PRO A 207 15.54 16.20 15.72
CA PRO A 207 15.08 14.98 15.05
C PRO A 207 15.47 13.68 15.77
N GLU A 208 16.57 13.71 16.51
CA GLU A 208 17.03 12.57 17.31
C GLU A 208 16.24 12.37 18.60
N PHE A 209 15.52 13.39 19.08
CA PHE A 209 14.69 13.25 20.28
C PHE A 209 13.56 12.25 20.03
N GLY A 210 13.37 11.36 21.00
CA GLY A 210 12.29 10.38 20.96
C GLY A 210 12.57 9.21 21.87
N GLU A 211 11.60 8.32 21.94
CA GLU A 211 11.60 7.20 22.88
C GLU A 211 10.79 6.02 22.35
N LEU A 212 10.98 4.88 23.01
CA LEU A 212 10.27 3.65 22.76
C LEU A 212 9.79 3.05 24.08
N THR A 213 8.61 2.44 24.08
CA THR A 213 8.05 1.73 25.22
C THR A 213 7.77 0.28 24.85
N VAL A 214 8.22 -0.65 25.70
CA VAL A 214 7.65 -2.00 25.76
C VAL A 214 6.63 -2.06 26.89
N ALA A 215 5.46 -2.64 26.67
CA ALA A 215 4.41 -2.68 27.68
C ALA A 215 3.61 -4.00 27.67
N THR A 216 3.03 -4.35 28.82
CA THR A 216 2.09 -5.46 29.02
C THR A 216 1.03 -5.06 30.03
N ASP A 217 -0.15 -5.67 29.96
CA ASP A 217 -1.22 -5.51 30.93
C ASP A 217 -1.49 -6.77 31.76
N ALA A 218 -0.54 -7.70 31.77
CA ALA A 218 -0.58 -8.89 32.60
C ALA A 218 -0.52 -8.54 34.09
N GLU A 219 -1.16 -9.36 34.93
CA GLU A 219 -1.21 -9.14 36.39
C GLU A 219 0.13 -9.45 37.07
N GLU A 220 0.83 -10.50 36.64
CA GLU A 220 2.12 -10.91 37.19
C GLU A 220 3.26 -10.52 36.26
N VAL A 221 4.03 -9.50 36.64
CA VAL A 221 5.09 -8.92 35.82
C VAL A 221 6.43 -8.83 36.56
N ASN A 222 7.52 -9.05 35.82
CA ASN A 222 8.88 -8.72 36.25
C ASN A 222 9.56 -7.81 35.21
N SER A 223 10.28 -6.80 35.68
CA SER A 223 11.04 -5.88 34.83
C SER A 223 12.51 -5.82 35.24
N GLN A 224 13.42 -5.91 34.27
CA GLN A 224 14.86 -5.80 34.53
C GLN A 224 15.64 -5.40 33.28
N TRP A 225 16.90 -5.01 33.44
CA TRP A 225 17.85 -4.86 32.35
C TRP A 225 19.24 -5.34 32.75
N TYR A 226 19.97 -5.86 31.77
CA TYR A 226 21.27 -6.50 31.97
C TYR A 226 22.20 -6.23 30.80
N GLU A 227 23.49 -6.09 31.10
CA GLU A 227 24.56 -6.20 30.10
C GLU A 227 25.12 -7.64 30.12
N GLY A 228 25.10 -8.32 28.98
CA GLY A 228 25.73 -9.63 28.82
C GLY A 228 24.78 -10.78 28.53
N ARG A 229 25.00 -11.41 27.37
CA ARG A 229 24.15 -12.47 26.79
C ARG A 229 24.01 -13.71 27.66
N GLU A 230 25.12 -14.14 28.27
CA GLU A 230 25.13 -15.32 29.14
C GLU A 230 24.38 -15.07 30.44
N MET A 231 24.53 -13.87 31.04
CA MET A 231 23.83 -13.50 32.26
C MET A 231 22.32 -13.44 32.00
N TYR A 232 21.91 -12.79 30.91
CA TYR A 232 20.51 -12.79 30.48
C TYR A 232 19.95 -14.22 30.38
N TRP A 233 20.57 -15.06 29.57
CA TRP A 233 20.03 -16.39 29.31
C TRP A 233 19.99 -17.26 30.55
N ARG A 234 21.06 -17.24 31.36
CA ARG A 234 21.10 -17.98 32.63
C ARG A 234 20.02 -17.51 33.59
N THR A 235 19.75 -16.22 33.65
CA THR A 235 18.68 -15.67 34.50
C THR A 235 17.31 -16.10 34.01
N PHE A 236 17.03 -15.90 32.71
CA PHE A 236 15.72 -16.25 32.14
C PHE A 236 15.43 -17.75 32.24
N SER A 237 16.43 -18.60 32.00
CA SER A 237 16.32 -20.07 32.07
C SER A 237 16.48 -20.66 33.48
N SER A 238 16.61 -19.82 34.52
CA SER A 238 16.63 -20.29 35.91
C SER A 238 15.21 -20.46 36.47
N PRO A 239 15.01 -21.36 37.46
CA PRO A 239 13.71 -21.53 38.10
C PRO A 239 13.22 -20.28 38.81
N GLY A 240 11.91 -20.08 38.76
CA GLY A 240 11.18 -19.03 39.46
C GLY A 240 11.17 -17.69 38.73
N ARG A 241 10.67 -16.70 39.46
CA ARG A 241 10.66 -15.28 39.07
C ARG A 241 12.06 -14.70 39.30
N PHE A 242 12.55 -13.87 38.39
CA PHE A 242 13.77 -13.09 38.62
C PHE A 242 13.41 -11.73 39.22
N GLY A 243 14.30 -11.21 40.07
CA GLY A 243 14.05 -9.98 40.83
C GLY A 243 13.92 -8.74 39.94
N SER A 244 13.06 -7.80 40.34
CA SER A 244 13.03 -6.46 39.73
C SER A 244 14.18 -5.63 40.31
N SER A 245 15.21 -5.37 39.52
CA SER A 245 16.33 -4.50 39.91
C SER A 245 16.36 -3.29 38.98
N LEU A 246 16.09 -2.10 39.53
CA LEU A 246 15.84 -0.86 38.78
C LEU A 246 16.95 0.18 39.01
N SER A 247 18.18 -0.06 38.57
CA SER A 247 19.26 0.95 38.54
C SER A 247 19.45 1.47 37.13
N GLU A 248 19.57 2.77 36.85
CA GLU A 248 19.77 3.28 35.46
C GLU A 248 20.80 2.46 34.65
N PRO A 249 20.53 2.18 33.35
CA PRO A 249 21.37 1.32 32.55
C PRO A 249 22.76 1.93 32.37
N THR A 250 23.79 1.11 32.49
CA THR A 250 25.18 1.56 32.39
C THR A 250 25.73 1.54 30.97
N SER A 251 25.05 0.85 30.06
CA SER A 251 25.45 0.63 28.68
C SER A 251 24.24 0.60 27.74
N ALA A 252 24.36 1.17 26.54
CA ALA A 252 23.28 1.14 25.54
C ALA A 252 23.03 -0.27 24.97
N LYS A 253 23.87 -1.24 25.34
CA LYS A 253 23.71 -2.65 25.02
C LYS A 253 22.80 -3.39 26.00
N GLU A 254 22.40 -2.75 27.09
CA GLU A 254 21.49 -3.35 28.05
C GLU A 254 20.08 -3.47 27.46
N LEU A 255 19.51 -4.67 27.52
CA LEU A 255 18.16 -4.96 27.04
C LEU A 255 17.16 -4.68 28.17
N GLY A 256 16.14 -3.86 27.93
CA GLY A 256 14.98 -3.78 28.81
C GLY A 256 14.11 -5.02 28.63
N GLN A 257 13.85 -5.74 29.73
CA GLN A 257 13.16 -7.02 29.75
C GLN A 257 11.88 -6.89 30.55
N LEU A 258 10.76 -7.16 29.90
CA LEU A 258 9.44 -7.17 30.51
C LEU A 258 8.88 -8.60 30.39
N SER A 259 8.79 -9.28 31.52
CA SER A 259 8.30 -10.66 31.61
C SER A 259 6.94 -10.71 32.27
N ALA A 260 6.07 -11.57 31.76
CA ALA A 260 4.75 -11.82 32.31
C ALA A 260 4.49 -13.32 32.44
N HIS A 261 3.66 -13.70 33.41
CA HIS A 261 3.49 -15.08 33.82
C HIS A 261 2.02 -15.49 33.88
N VAL A 262 1.75 -16.75 33.53
CA VAL A 262 0.42 -17.36 33.61
C VAL A 262 0.53 -18.79 34.10
N GLU A 263 -0.36 -19.20 35.00
CA GLU A 263 -0.48 -20.60 35.45
C GLU A 263 -1.65 -21.27 34.72
N LEU A 264 -1.39 -22.43 34.11
CA LEU A 264 -2.37 -23.16 33.32
C LEU A 264 -2.55 -24.57 33.88
N ARG A 265 -3.81 -24.93 34.15
CA ARG A 265 -4.23 -26.30 34.42
C ARG A 265 -4.14 -27.16 33.15
N PRO A 266 -4.18 -28.50 33.29
CA PRO A 266 -4.35 -29.41 32.16
C PRO A 266 -5.50 -28.99 31.23
N GLY A 267 -5.20 -28.84 29.94
CA GLY A 267 -6.14 -28.44 28.89
C GLY A 267 -6.47 -26.94 28.82
N GLU A 268 -5.95 -26.11 29.74
CA GLU A 268 -6.24 -24.68 29.78
C GLU A 268 -5.46 -23.91 28.70
N THR A 269 -6.03 -22.77 28.27
CA THR A 269 -5.39 -21.81 27.37
C THR A 269 -5.45 -20.42 27.99
N ARG A 270 -4.31 -19.71 27.99
CA ARG A 270 -4.20 -18.31 28.46
C ARG A 270 -3.34 -17.50 27.50
N ARG A 271 -3.51 -16.18 27.56
CA ARG A 271 -2.88 -15.22 26.65
C ARG A 271 -2.18 -14.14 27.45
N ILE A 272 -1.05 -13.68 26.92
CA ILE A 272 -0.31 -12.54 27.43
C ILE A 272 -0.16 -11.53 26.30
N ARG A 273 -0.55 -10.28 26.56
CA ARG A 273 -0.47 -9.20 25.58
C ARG A 273 0.79 -8.38 25.79
N PHE A 274 1.42 -7.97 24.70
CA PHE A 274 2.54 -7.05 24.68
C PHE A 274 2.34 -5.97 23.61
N LEU A 275 2.90 -4.80 23.88
CA LEU A 275 3.03 -3.70 22.94
C LEU A 275 4.50 -3.29 22.82
N ILE A 276 4.91 -2.91 21.62
CA ILE A 276 6.06 -2.04 21.38
C ILE A 276 5.52 -0.77 20.74
N THR A 277 5.65 0.37 21.40
CA THR A 277 5.20 1.67 20.90
C THR A 277 6.36 2.66 20.85
N TRP A 278 6.31 3.64 19.96
CA TRP A 278 7.40 4.60 19.79
C TRP A 278 6.89 6.02 19.59
N HIS A 279 7.73 6.98 19.96
CA HIS A 279 7.43 8.39 19.83
C HIS A 279 8.71 9.14 19.44
N PHE A 280 8.88 9.41 18.14
CA PHE A 280 9.93 10.26 17.57
C PHE A 280 9.25 11.47 16.93
N PRO A 281 8.98 12.55 17.69
CA PRO A 281 8.01 13.55 17.29
C PRO A 281 8.47 14.41 16.13
N ASN A 282 9.77 14.62 15.97
CA ASN A 282 10.32 15.58 15.02
C ASN A 282 10.79 14.86 13.75
N CYS A 283 10.33 15.32 12.60
CA CYS A 283 10.77 14.88 11.29
C CYS A 283 11.45 16.04 10.56
N TYR A 284 12.29 15.72 9.58
CA TYR A 284 12.91 16.67 8.67
C TYR A 284 13.08 15.99 7.31
N ASN A 285 13.31 16.78 6.26
CA ASN A 285 13.59 16.23 4.94
C ASN A 285 15.01 15.64 4.95
N TYR A 286 15.14 14.37 5.33
CA TYR A 286 16.43 13.72 5.56
C TYR A 286 17.12 13.21 4.28
N TRP A 287 16.42 13.18 3.15
CA TRP A 287 16.94 12.78 1.84
C TRP A 287 17.40 13.99 1.01
N ASN A 288 16.75 15.14 1.18
CA ASN A 288 17.10 16.40 0.52
C ASN A 288 16.93 17.60 1.48
N PRO A 289 17.81 17.74 2.50
CA PRO A 289 17.63 18.71 3.58
C PRO A 289 17.70 20.17 3.09
N GLU A 290 16.73 20.99 3.49
CA GLU A 290 16.84 22.44 3.41
C GLU A 290 17.46 23.01 4.68
N THR A 291 18.41 23.94 4.52
CA THR A 291 18.92 24.77 5.62
C THR A 291 18.08 26.02 5.73
N GLY A 292 17.61 26.36 6.94
CA GLY A 292 16.78 27.54 7.14
C GLY A 292 17.49 28.88 6.88
N ASP A 293 16.70 29.90 6.55
CA ASP A 293 17.18 31.28 6.41
C ASP A 293 17.50 31.88 7.79
N ALA A 294 18.78 31.86 8.15
CA ALA A 294 19.42 32.68 9.18
C ALA A 294 18.74 32.77 10.56
N GLN A 295 19.07 31.79 11.40
CA GLN A 295 19.53 32.02 12.80
C GLN A 295 20.31 30.81 13.33
N ASP A 296 20.19 29.65 12.67
CA ASP A 296 21.02 28.47 12.92
C ASP A 296 21.24 27.73 11.58
N ALA A 297 22.15 28.26 10.73
CA ALA A 297 22.40 27.79 9.36
C ALA A 297 22.86 26.31 9.23
N ASN A 298 22.96 25.59 10.36
CA ASN A 298 23.36 24.19 10.46
C ASN A 298 22.22 23.24 10.89
N GLN A 299 20.98 23.70 11.07
CA GLN A 299 19.85 22.83 11.46
C GLN A 299 18.80 22.73 10.34
N PRO A 300 18.28 21.51 10.05
CA PRO A 300 17.27 21.33 9.02
C PRO A 300 15.91 21.88 9.45
N VAL A 301 15.08 22.29 8.49
CA VAL A 301 13.68 22.62 8.74
C VAL A 301 12.95 21.36 9.22
N THR A 302 12.28 21.45 10.37
CA THR A 302 11.57 20.34 11.01
C THR A 302 10.06 20.55 11.01
N TRP A 303 9.31 19.45 11.06
CA TRP A 303 7.86 19.40 11.33
C TRP A 303 7.55 18.25 12.27
N ARG A 304 6.34 18.20 12.84
CA ARG A 304 5.95 17.09 13.71
C ARG A 304 5.35 15.92 12.94
N ASN A 305 5.72 14.70 13.31
CA ASN A 305 5.00 13.49 12.88
C ASN A 305 3.55 13.54 13.38
N TYR A 306 2.58 13.17 12.54
CA TYR A 306 1.15 13.22 12.89
C TYR A 306 0.81 12.50 14.20
N TYR A 307 1.36 11.31 14.44
CA TYR A 307 1.05 10.56 15.66
C TYR A 307 1.47 11.31 16.94
N ALA A 308 2.43 12.24 16.84
CA ALA A 308 2.88 13.07 17.95
C ALA A 308 1.96 14.29 18.21
N THR A 309 0.90 14.47 17.41
CA THR A 309 -0.23 15.35 17.72
C THR A 309 -1.38 14.59 18.40
N LEU A 310 -1.36 13.25 18.32
CA LEU A 310 -2.36 12.37 18.92
C LEU A 310 -1.96 11.86 20.32
N PHE A 311 -0.67 11.63 20.52
CA PHE A 311 -0.12 11.06 21.75
C PHE A 311 1.09 11.87 22.21
N ASP A 312 1.13 12.21 23.49
CA ASP A 312 2.20 13.02 24.08
C ASP A 312 3.55 12.30 24.10
N ASP A 313 3.53 10.97 24.26
CA ASP A 313 4.72 10.14 24.33
C ASP A 313 4.42 8.67 23.96
N SER A 314 5.45 7.81 24.02
CA SER A 314 5.29 6.40 23.64
C SER A 314 4.41 5.62 24.63
N PHE A 315 4.49 5.90 25.92
CA PHE A 315 3.67 5.23 26.93
C PHE A 315 2.20 5.62 26.83
N ALA A 316 1.89 6.90 26.52
CA ALA A 316 0.53 7.36 26.26
C ALA A 316 -0.15 6.59 25.12
N SER A 317 0.60 6.32 24.04
CA SER A 317 0.08 5.49 22.94
C SER A 317 -0.14 4.03 23.35
N ALA A 318 0.70 3.48 24.25
CA ALA A 318 0.51 2.15 24.82
C ALA A 318 -0.72 2.08 25.74
N LEU A 319 -0.95 3.10 26.57
CA LEU A 319 -2.13 3.19 27.43
C LEU A 319 -3.43 3.21 26.61
N TYR A 320 -3.49 4.07 25.58
CA TYR A 320 -4.63 4.12 24.66
C TYR A 320 -4.87 2.78 23.97
N ALA A 321 -3.79 2.11 23.52
CA ALA A 321 -3.87 0.82 22.86
C ALA A 321 -4.40 -0.29 23.77
N PHE A 322 -4.00 -0.35 25.05
CA PHE A 322 -4.54 -1.32 26.01
C PHE A 322 -5.99 -0.99 26.41
N GLU A 323 -6.31 0.29 26.64
CA GLU A 323 -7.67 0.73 26.95
C GLU A 323 -8.67 0.33 25.85
N HIS A 324 -8.25 0.40 24.59
CA HIS A 324 -9.10 0.10 23.44
C HIS A 324 -8.79 -1.23 22.74
N TRP A 325 -8.00 -2.12 23.37
CA TRP A 325 -7.50 -3.35 22.75
C TRP A 325 -8.59 -4.16 22.05
N GLU A 326 -9.69 -4.44 22.76
CA GLU A 326 -10.79 -5.26 22.24
C GLU A 326 -11.44 -4.64 21.00
N ARG A 327 -11.65 -3.32 21.01
CA ARG A 327 -12.23 -2.60 19.87
C ARG A 327 -11.26 -2.58 18.69
N LEU A 328 -10.01 -2.21 18.94
CA LEU A 328 -8.96 -2.12 17.91
C LEU A 328 -8.76 -3.47 17.20
N TYR A 329 -8.68 -4.55 17.98
CA TYR A 329 -8.58 -5.91 17.46
C TYR A 329 -9.83 -6.34 16.70
N ARG A 330 -11.02 -6.17 17.30
CA ARG A 330 -12.30 -6.56 16.68
C ARG A 330 -12.53 -5.88 15.35
N ASP A 331 -12.33 -4.56 15.26
CA ASP A 331 -12.60 -3.79 14.04
C ASP A 331 -11.59 -4.15 12.93
N THR A 332 -10.32 -4.38 13.31
CA THR A 332 -9.26 -4.86 12.39
C THR A 332 -9.57 -6.28 11.90
N LEU A 333 -10.01 -7.16 12.80
CA LEU A 333 -10.39 -8.53 12.48
C LEU A 333 -11.63 -8.57 11.58
N LEU A 334 -12.61 -7.69 11.81
CA LEU A 334 -13.81 -7.58 10.99
C LEU A 334 -13.46 -7.18 9.55
N PHE A 335 -12.58 -6.19 9.36
CA PHE A 335 -12.06 -5.83 8.04
C PHE A 335 -11.36 -7.02 7.38
N LYS A 336 -10.41 -7.66 8.08
CA LYS A 336 -9.69 -8.84 7.58
C LYS A 336 -10.69 -9.92 7.13
N GLN A 337 -11.61 -10.33 8.00
CA GLN A 337 -12.56 -11.39 7.69
C GLN A 337 -13.42 -11.05 6.47
N SER A 338 -13.88 -9.80 6.36
CA SER A 338 -14.72 -9.35 5.26
C SER A 338 -13.96 -9.32 3.93
N LEU A 339 -12.71 -8.85 3.93
CA LEU A 339 -11.85 -8.89 2.74
C LEU A 339 -11.57 -10.35 2.32
N TYR A 340 -11.12 -11.20 3.25
CA TYR A 340 -10.72 -12.57 2.95
C TYR A 340 -11.89 -13.52 2.63
N ALA A 341 -13.13 -13.14 2.99
CA ALA A 341 -14.36 -13.81 2.59
C ALA A 341 -14.75 -13.51 1.12
N SER A 342 -14.10 -12.53 0.48
CA SER A 342 -14.42 -12.17 -0.91
C SER A 342 -14.09 -13.31 -1.88
N HIS A 343 -15.05 -13.64 -2.75
CA HIS A 343 -14.95 -14.66 -3.77
C HIS A 343 -14.12 -14.18 -4.96
N LEU A 344 -12.80 -14.25 -4.80
CA LEU A 344 -11.82 -14.01 -5.86
C LEU A 344 -10.98 -15.27 -6.11
N PRO A 345 -10.37 -15.41 -7.31
CA PRO A 345 -9.24 -16.31 -7.50
C PRO A 345 -8.17 -16.10 -6.43
N LYS A 346 -7.50 -17.19 -6.05
CA LYS A 346 -6.62 -17.20 -4.86
C LYS A 346 -5.51 -16.14 -4.97
N GLU A 347 -4.84 -16.10 -6.11
CA GLU A 347 -3.73 -15.20 -6.41
C GLU A 347 -4.19 -13.75 -6.46
N ALA A 348 -5.42 -13.50 -6.93
CA ALA A 348 -6.00 -12.17 -6.96
C ALA A 348 -6.28 -11.64 -5.54
N LEU A 349 -6.90 -12.45 -4.67
CA LEU A 349 -7.12 -12.05 -3.27
C LEU A 349 -5.79 -11.85 -2.51
N GLU A 350 -4.78 -12.68 -2.80
CA GLU A 350 -3.45 -12.51 -2.25
C GLU A 350 -2.83 -11.18 -2.68
N ALA A 351 -2.88 -10.84 -3.98
CA ALA A 351 -2.37 -9.58 -4.51
C ALA A 351 -3.08 -8.36 -3.90
N VAL A 352 -4.41 -8.40 -3.79
CA VAL A 352 -5.21 -7.34 -3.18
C VAL A 352 -4.78 -7.12 -1.73
N ALA A 353 -4.75 -8.18 -0.92
CA ALA A 353 -4.51 -8.05 0.51
C ALA A 353 -3.04 -7.75 0.85
N ALA A 354 -2.09 -8.36 0.14
CA ALA A 354 -0.68 -8.22 0.47
C ALA A 354 -0.15 -6.80 0.22
N ASN A 355 -0.58 -6.15 -0.88
CA ASN A 355 -0.12 -4.82 -1.24
C ASN A 355 -0.75 -3.68 -0.40
N LEU A 356 -1.73 -4.00 0.47
CA LEU A 356 -2.19 -3.06 1.50
C LEU A 356 -1.09 -2.74 2.53
N SER A 357 -0.09 -3.62 2.65
CA SER A 357 1.08 -3.43 3.52
C SER A 357 1.88 -2.17 3.19
N THR A 358 1.84 -1.70 1.94
CA THR A 358 2.53 -0.48 1.50
C THR A 358 2.03 0.76 2.26
N LEU A 359 0.76 0.79 2.68
CA LEU A 359 0.24 1.87 3.55
C LEU A 359 0.79 1.80 4.98
N LYS A 360 1.40 0.68 5.38
CA LYS A 360 2.02 0.46 6.69
C LYS A 360 3.56 0.44 6.63
N SER A 361 4.15 0.78 5.49
CA SER A 361 5.60 0.95 5.35
C SER A 361 5.97 2.44 5.38
N PRO A 362 7.27 2.77 5.49
CA PRO A 362 7.75 4.14 5.32
C PRO A 362 7.63 4.71 3.90
N THR A 363 7.02 3.97 2.95
CA THR A 363 6.63 4.54 1.65
C THR A 363 5.68 5.72 1.86
N VAL A 364 4.89 5.71 2.94
CA VAL A 364 3.99 6.81 3.29
C VAL A 364 4.39 7.52 4.58
N LEU A 365 4.10 8.82 4.63
CA LEU A 365 4.25 9.72 5.76
C LEU A 365 2.90 10.38 6.05
N ARG A 366 2.66 10.74 7.32
CA ARG A 366 1.56 11.63 7.71
C ARG A 366 2.17 12.95 8.19
N LEU A 367 1.84 14.03 7.49
CA LEU A 367 2.27 15.39 7.85
C LEU A 367 1.59 15.83 9.15
N GLU A 368 2.05 16.94 9.74
CA GLU A 368 1.60 17.39 11.05
C GLU A 368 0.08 17.60 11.14
N ASP A 369 -0.55 18.09 10.06
CA ASP A 369 -2.00 18.27 9.94
C ASP A 369 -2.79 16.97 9.70
N GLY A 370 -2.08 15.85 9.58
CA GLY A 370 -2.62 14.54 9.26
C GLY A 370 -2.81 14.30 7.76
N SER A 371 -2.35 15.18 6.87
CA SER A 371 -2.36 14.93 5.44
C SER A 371 -1.40 13.81 5.06
N LEU A 372 -1.74 13.04 4.03
CA LEU A 372 -0.90 11.97 3.51
C LEU A 372 0.15 12.54 2.56
N TYR A 373 1.37 12.02 2.68
CA TYR A 373 2.46 12.17 1.73
C TYR A 373 3.06 10.78 1.52
N GLY A 374 3.71 10.55 0.40
CA GLY A 374 4.41 9.31 0.18
C GLY A 374 5.42 9.37 -0.95
N PHE A 375 6.42 8.52 -0.85
CA PHE A 375 7.39 8.20 -1.88
C PHE A 375 6.79 7.25 -2.92
N GLU A 376 7.54 6.92 -3.96
CA GLU A 376 7.18 5.82 -4.84
C GLU A 376 7.51 4.47 -4.21
N GLY A 377 8.63 4.38 -3.52
CA GLY A 377 9.06 3.20 -2.77
C GLY A 377 10.12 3.54 -1.74
N CYS A 378 10.86 2.54 -1.26
CA CYS A 378 11.94 2.74 -0.29
C CYS A 378 13.22 2.01 -0.70
N ILE A 379 14.36 2.65 -0.56
CA ILE A 379 15.65 1.95 -0.49
C ILE A 379 15.98 1.64 0.98
N ASP A 380 17.22 1.23 1.27
CA ASP A 380 17.59 0.74 2.60
C ASP A 380 17.47 1.79 3.70
N THR A 381 17.77 3.06 3.38
CA THR A 381 17.93 4.15 4.36
C THR A 381 17.09 5.39 4.07
N GLU A 382 16.44 5.46 2.90
CA GLU A 382 15.61 6.59 2.50
C GLU A 382 14.48 6.19 1.53
N GLY A 383 13.52 7.10 1.34
CA GLY A 383 12.49 6.92 0.34
C GLY A 383 13.11 6.97 -1.06
N CYS A 384 12.62 6.13 -1.96
CA CYS A 384 13.06 6.12 -3.35
C CYS A 384 12.10 6.94 -4.20
N CYS A 385 12.65 7.80 -5.07
CA CYS A 385 11.93 8.76 -5.90
C CYS A 385 11.01 9.66 -5.06
N GLU A 386 11.54 10.81 -4.63
CA GLU A 386 10.88 11.70 -3.68
C GLU A 386 9.50 12.22 -4.16
N GLY A 387 8.66 12.58 -3.20
CA GLY A 387 7.35 13.17 -3.47
C GLY A 387 6.29 12.15 -3.86
N SER A 388 5.04 12.54 -3.65
CA SER A 388 3.86 11.80 -4.08
C SER A 388 3.69 11.90 -5.58
N CYS A 389 4.59 11.22 -6.29
CA CYS A 389 4.74 11.31 -7.72
C CYS A 389 3.42 11.08 -8.43
N THR A 390 2.92 12.09 -9.12
CA THR A 390 1.54 12.13 -9.60
C THR A 390 1.25 10.96 -10.53
N HIS A 391 2.21 10.56 -11.37
CA HIS A 391 2.05 9.44 -12.31
C HIS A 391 2.12 8.07 -11.62
N VAL A 392 2.96 7.84 -10.60
CA VAL A 392 3.04 6.54 -9.92
C VAL A 392 1.79 6.33 -9.07
N TRP A 393 1.35 7.39 -8.40
CA TRP A 393 0.15 7.38 -7.58
C TRP A 393 -1.14 7.38 -8.40
N ASN A 394 -1.09 7.44 -9.74
CA ASN A 394 -2.26 7.13 -10.57
C ASN A 394 -2.72 5.68 -10.39
N TYR A 395 -1.78 4.74 -10.26
CA TYR A 395 -2.09 3.32 -10.18
C TYR A 395 -2.55 2.89 -8.77
N ALA A 396 -2.39 3.73 -7.75
CA ALA A 396 -2.70 3.37 -6.36
C ALA A 396 -4.21 3.41 -6.06
N TYR A 397 -4.89 2.27 -6.19
CA TYR A 397 -6.34 2.15 -5.97
C TYR A 397 -6.74 1.68 -4.56
N ALA A 398 -5.80 1.33 -3.66
CA ALA A 398 -6.14 0.93 -2.30
C ALA A 398 -6.56 2.11 -1.40
N ALA A 399 -5.75 3.19 -1.38
CA ALA A 399 -5.99 4.39 -0.57
C ALA A 399 -7.36 5.06 -0.81
N PRO A 400 -7.81 5.34 -2.05
CA PRO A 400 -9.12 5.97 -2.31
C PRO A 400 -10.31 5.22 -1.71
N PHE A 401 -10.29 3.88 -1.73
CA PHE A 401 -11.44 3.09 -1.25
C PHE A 401 -11.35 2.80 0.25
N LEU A 402 -10.15 2.66 0.82
CA LEU A 402 -9.97 2.30 2.24
C LEU A 402 -9.78 3.53 3.15
N PHE A 403 -9.12 4.58 2.66
CA PHE A 403 -8.83 5.82 3.39
C PHE A 403 -9.04 7.07 2.51
N PRO A 404 -10.25 7.33 1.97
CA PRO A 404 -10.53 8.43 1.04
C PRO A 404 -10.20 9.82 1.61
N LYS A 405 -10.25 10.01 2.93
CA LYS A 405 -9.78 11.26 3.56
C LYS A 405 -8.29 11.50 3.32
N LEU A 406 -7.48 10.45 3.39
CA LEU A 406 -6.04 10.53 3.15
C LEU A 406 -5.74 10.78 1.67
N GLU A 407 -6.41 10.07 0.77
CA GLU A 407 -6.26 10.28 -0.68
C GLU A 407 -6.65 11.72 -1.09
N ARG A 408 -7.77 12.25 -0.58
CA ARG A 408 -8.17 13.65 -0.83
C ARG A 408 -7.16 14.66 -0.29
N SER A 409 -6.58 14.41 0.89
CA SER A 409 -5.56 15.31 1.44
C SER A 409 -4.34 15.43 0.52
N MET A 410 -3.94 14.38 -0.19
CA MET A 410 -2.86 14.48 -1.19
C MET A 410 -3.24 15.42 -2.34
N ARG A 411 -4.50 15.39 -2.78
CA ARG A 411 -5.00 16.29 -3.84
C ARG A 411 -5.06 17.73 -3.36
N ASP A 412 -5.51 17.96 -2.12
CA ASP A 412 -5.50 19.28 -1.51
C ASP A 412 -4.08 19.86 -1.47
N LEU A 413 -3.09 19.03 -1.12
CA LEU A 413 -1.69 19.41 -1.13
C LEU A 413 -1.14 19.68 -2.54
N ASP A 414 -1.44 18.83 -3.53
CA ASP A 414 -1.02 19.00 -4.93
C ASP A 414 -1.52 20.35 -5.49
N TYR A 415 -2.82 20.61 -5.44
CA TYR A 415 -3.38 21.85 -6.01
C TYR A 415 -3.01 23.11 -5.23
N LYS A 416 -2.62 22.99 -3.96
CA LYS A 416 -2.21 24.13 -3.14
C LYS A 416 -0.73 24.48 -3.25
N TYR A 417 0.14 23.47 -3.32
CA TYR A 417 1.59 23.66 -3.19
C TYR A 417 2.38 23.27 -4.44
N ASN A 418 1.79 22.49 -5.34
CA ASN A 418 2.49 21.85 -6.46
C ASN A 418 2.07 22.41 -7.83
N MET A 419 1.06 23.29 -7.87
CA MET A 419 0.55 23.93 -9.08
C MET A 419 1.07 25.36 -9.25
N ARG A 420 1.50 25.70 -10.46
CA ARG A 420 1.81 27.07 -10.90
C ARG A 420 0.55 27.86 -11.22
N ALA A 421 0.70 29.18 -11.29
CA ALA A 421 -0.39 30.11 -11.59
C ALA A 421 -0.97 30.00 -13.01
N ASP A 422 -0.33 29.25 -13.92
CA ASP A 422 -0.78 28.98 -15.29
C ASP A 422 -1.40 27.58 -15.46
N GLY A 423 -1.51 26.79 -14.39
CA GLY A 423 -2.09 25.45 -14.41
C GLY A 423 -1.08 24.31 -14.57
N ARG A 424 0.21 24.61 -14.81
CA ARG A 424 1.26 23.59 -14.81
C ARG A 424 1.36 22.94 -13.42
N MET A 425 1.28 21.61 -13.35
CA MET A 425 1.42 20.84 -12.13
C MET A 425 2.76 20.11 -12.13
N SER A 426 3.64 20.45 -11.20
CA SER A 426 4.90 19.72 -11.02
C SER A 426 4.59 18.30 -10.56
N PHE A 427 5.28 17.30 -11.09
CA PHE A 427 4.88 15.90 -10.87
C PHE A 427 5.21 15.33 -9.49
N ARG A 428 5.91 16.06 -8.63
CA ARG A 428 6.28 15.63 -7.28
C ARG A 428 6.12 16.78 -6.31
N ILE A 429 5.31 16.60 -5.28
CA ILE A 429 5.23 17.56 -4.19
C ILE A 429 6.52 17.53 -3.35
N GLN A 430 7.06 18.72 -3.05
CA GLN A 430 8.30 18.90 -2.30
C GLN A 430 8.03 19.15 -0.81
N LEU A 431 8.93 18.67 0.05
CA LEU A 431 8.93 18.95 1.48
C LEU A 431 10.13 19.82 1.89
N PRO A 432 9.96 20.75 2.85
CA PRO A 432 8.70 21.14 3.49
C PRO A 432 7.71 21.79 2.51
N LEU A 433 6.41 21.75 2.82
CA LEU A 433 5.37 22.27 1.94
C LEU A 433 5.60 23.75 1.60
N GLY A 434 5.50 24.09 0.31
CA GLY A 434 5.76 25.43 -0.20
C GLY A 434 7.21 25.68 -0.63
N ARG A 435 8.10 24.68 -0.51
CA ARG A 435 9.43 24.68 -1.14
C ARG A 435 9.32 24.91 -2.65
N ALA A 436 10.26 25.69 -3.19
CA ALA A 436 10.32 25.94 -4.63
C ALA A 436 10.42 24.63 -5.42
N ASN A 437 9.65 24.52 -6.50
CA ASN A 437 9.54 23.29 -7.27
C ASN A 437 9.42 23.57 -8.76
N ASP A 438 10.54 23.42 -9.46
CA ASP A 438 10.64 23.72 -10.90
C ASP A 438 10.58 22.46 -11.78
N LEU A 439 10.26 21.29 -11.20
CA LEU A 439 10.11 20.03 -11.92
C LEU A 439 9.02 20.10 -12.99
N TYR A 440 9.25 19.51 -14.17
CA TYR A 440 8.32 19.55 -15.31
C TYR A 440 6.90 19.09 -14.97
N ALA A 441 5.93 19.37 -15.83
CA ALA A 441 4.65 18.66 -15.74
C ALA A 441 4.75 17.33 -16.48
N CYS A 442 4.23 16.26 -15.88
CA CYS A 442 4.05 14.99 -16.55
C CYS A 442 2.64 14.96 -17.16
N ALA A 443 2.50 14.60 -18.44
CA ALA A 443 1.20 14.57 -19.09
C ALA A 443 0.27 13.56 -18.39
N ASP A 444 0.73 12.31 -18.22
CA ASP A 444 0.00 11.26 -17.47
C ASP A 444 -0.26 11.64 -16.00
N GLY A 445 0.69 12.31 -15.35
CA GLY A 445 0.59 12.77 -13.98
C GLY A 445 -0.47 13.85 -13.77
N GLN A 446 -0.45 14.90 -14.61
CA GLN A 446 -1.36 16.04 -14.51
C GLN A 446 -2.79 15.66 -14.90
N PHE A 447 -2.97 14.98 -16.04
CA PHE A 447 -4.29 14.49 -16.45
C PHE A 447 -4.81 13.39 -15.52
N GLY A 448 -3.95 12.48 -15.06
CA GLY A 448 -4.27 11.51 -14.02
C GLY A 448 -4.71 12.17 -12.71
N GLY A 449 -4.11 13.31 -12.34
CA GLY A 449 -4.55 14.16 -11.23
C GLY A 449 -6.03 14.56 -11.32
N ILE A 450 -6.47 15.00 -12.50
CA ILE A 450 -7.87 15.39 -12.77
C ILE A 450 -8.81 14.18 -12.66
N ILE A 451 -8.42 13.03 -13.23
CA ILE A 451 -9.18 11.78 -13.11
C ILE A 451 -9.32 11.36 -11.64
N LYS A 452 -8.26 11.51 -10.83
CA LYS A 452 -8.31 11.24 -9.39
C LYS A 452 -9.24 12.19 -8.65
N VAL A 453 -9.27 13.49 -8.98
CA VAL A 453 -10.25 14.43 -8.38
C VAL A 453 -11.69 13.97 -8.68
N TYR A 454 -11.96 13.59 -9.93
CA TYR A 454 -13.26 13.06 -10.31
C TYR A 454 -13.60 11.78 -9.53
N ARG A 455 -12.66 10.82 -9.42
CA ARG A 455 -12.82 9.60 -8.63
C ARG A 455 -13.15 9.90 -7.17
N GLU A 456 -12.38 10.78 -6.52
CA GLU A 456 -12.60 11.13 -5.11
C GLU A 456 -13.96 11.81 -4.89
N TRP A 457 -14.41 12.65 -5.84
CA TRP A 457 -15.74 13.23 -5.81
C TRP A 457 -16.83 12.15 -5.92
N LYS A 458 -16.66 11.16 -6.79
CA LYS A 458 -17.60 10.03 -6.94
C LYS A 458 -17.61 9.08 -5.74
N ILE A 459 -16.46 8.84 -5.11
CA ILE A 459 -16.34 8.00 -3.90
C ILE A 459 -16.95 8.70 -2.69
N SER A 460 -16.72 10.01 -2.54
CA SER A 460 -17.15 10.77 -1.35
C SER A 460 -18.55 11.37 -1.47
N GLY A 461 -18.99 11.70 -2.68
CA GLY A 461 -20.16 12.56 -2.90
C GLY A 461 -19.94 14.02 -2.50
N ASP A 462 -18.72 14.40 -2.10
CA ASP A 462 -18.40 15.71 -1.51
C ASP A 462 -18.28 16.79 -2.59
N SER A 463 -19.42 17.41 -2.85
CA SER A 463 -19.57 18.40 -3.90
C SER A 463 -19.07 19.79 -3.50
N ASP A 464 -18.93 20.05 -2.20
CA ASP A 464 -18.32 21.29 -1.69
C ASP A 464 -16.81 21.23 -1.83
N TRP A 465 -16.20 20.08 -1.54
CA TRP A 465 -14.78 19.83 -1.83
C TRP A 465 -14.46 20.01 -3.31
N LEU A 466 -15.23 19.38 -4.21
CA LEU A 466 -15.05 19.55 -5.65
C LEU A 466 -15.16 21.04 -6.05
N ARG A 467 -16.18 21.75 -5.54
CA ARG A 467 -16.38 23.18 -5.84
C ARG A 467 -15.18 24.03 -5.41
N SER A 468 -14.56 23.68 -4.29
CA SER A 468 -13.39 24.40 -3.77
C SER A 468 -12.14 24.23 -4.66
N LEU A 469 -11.96 23.05 -5.26
CA LEU A 469 -10.81 22.75 -6.12
C LEU A 469 -11.04 23.08 -7.60
N TRP A 470 -12.30 23.21 -8.03
CA TRP A 470 -12.66 23.34 -9.44
C TRP A 470 -11.88 24.41 -10.21
N PRO A 471 -11.64 25.64 -9.71
CA PRO A 471 -10.87 26.64 -10.45
C PRO A 471 -9.47 26.14 -10.82
N SER A 472 -8.79 25.47 -9.89
CA SER A 472 -7.45 24.91 -10.12
C SER A 472 -7.48 23.68 -11.02
N VAL A 473 -8.49 22.81 -10.86
CA VAL A 473 -8.69 21.63 -11.72
C VAL A 473 -8.94 22.05 -13.16
N GLN A 474 -9.81 23.05 -13.36
CA GLN A 474 -10.09 23.62 -14.66
C GLN A 474 -8.80 24.16 -15.27
N GLN A 475 -8.08 25.03 -14.56
CA GLN A 475 -6.84 25.60 -15.07
C GLN A 475 -5.78 24.54 -15.43
N SER A 476 -5.68 23.48 -14.63
CA SER A 476 -4.78 22.37 -14.90
C SER A 476 -5.16 21.57 -16.16
N LEU A 477 -6.45 21.42 -16.46
CA LEU A 477 -6.91 20.82 -17.73
C LEU A 477 -6.57 21.72 -18.92
N GLU A 478 -6.88 23.02 -18.81
CA GLU A 478 -6.72 23.99 -19.90
C GLU A 478 -5.25 24.34 -20.20
N TYR A 479 -4.33 23.99 -19.30
CA TYR A 479 -2.89 24.08 -19.55
C TYR A 479 -2.46 23.31 -20.81
N ALA A 480 -3.17 22.25 -21.19
CA ALA A 480 -2.85 21.47 -22.39
C ALA A 480 -2.74 22.33 -23.66
N TRP A 481 -3.62 23.32 -23.82
CA TRP A 481 -3.67 24.23 -24.97
C TRP A 481 -3.33 25.68 -24.60
N ALA A 482 -2.81 25.93 -23.40
CA ALA A 482 -2.42 27.27 -22.99
C ALA A 482 -1.19 27.75 -23.79
N GLU A 483 -1.18 29.02 -24.21
CA GLU A 483 -0.02 29.63 -24.86
C GLU A 483 1.24 29.62 -23.98
N THR A 484 1.05 29.56 -22.66
CA THR A 484 2.13 29.47 -21.65
C THR A 484 2.68 28.06 -21.48
N ASN A 485 2.07 27.04 -22.10
CA ASN A 485 2.57 25.68 -22.04
C ASN A 485 3.80 25.55 -22.93
N GLU A 486 4.97 25.62 -22.30
CA GLU A 486 6.29 25.47 -22.92
C GLU A 486 6.47 24.14 -23.66
N HIS A 487 5.69 23.12 -23.30
CA HIS A 487 5.72 21.80 -23.93
C HIS A 487 4.69 21.61 -25.04
N ARG A 488 3.80 22.59 -25.26
CA ARG A 488 2.88 22.65 -26.41
C ARG A 488 2.08 21.37 -26.61
N TRP A 489 1.43 20.89 -25.56
CA TRP A 489 0.75 19.60 -25.54
C TRP A 489 -0.35 19.48 -26.61
N ASP A 490 -1.34 20.36 -26.63
CA ASP A 490 -2.45 20.42 -27.62
C ASP A 490 -2.59 21.87 -28.12
N ALA A 491 -1.56 22.38 -28.80
CA ALA A 491 -1.42 23.81 -29.08
C ALA A 491 -2.44 24.35 -30.10
N ASP A 492 -2.98 23.50 -30.98
CA ASP A 492 -4.01 23.84 -31.95
C ASP A 492 -5.43 23.45 -31.50
N ARG A 493 -5.54 22.81 -30.33
CA ARG A 493 -6.79 22.54 -29.62
C ARG A 493 -7.72 21.62 -30.40
N ASP A 494 -7.14 20.60 -31.01
CA ASP A 494 -7.86 19.60 -31.79
C ASP A 494 -8.22 18.35 -30.97
N GLY A 495 -7.62 18.19 -29.78
CA GLY A 495 -7.86 17.09 -28.85
C GLY A 495 -6.79 16.00 -28.93
N VAL A 496 -5.66 16.28 -29.57
CA VAL A 496 -4.51 15.38 -29.73
C VAL A 496 -3.29 15.98 -29.04
N LEU A 497 -2.46 15.13 -28.43
CA LEU A 497 -1.17 15.56 -27.86
C LEU A 497 -0.03 15.39 -28.88
N GLU A 498 0.69 16.44 -29.24
CA GLU A 498 1.86 16.36 -30.14
C GLU A 498 3.19 16.83 -29.53
N GLY A 499 3.12 17.67 -28.52
CA GLY A 499 4.30 18.33 -27.95
C GLY A 499 5.25 17.43 -27.16
N ARG A 500 6.08 18.04 -26.31
CA ARG A 500 7.04 17.37 -25.41
C ARG A 500 6.30 16.77 -24.21
N GLN A 501 6.17 15.46 -24.12
CA GLN A 501 5.30 14.81 -23.13
C GLN A 501 6.10 13.94 -22.15
N HIS A 502 6.51 14.54 -21.02
CA HIS A 502 7.14 13.78 -19.92
C HIS A 502 6.12 12.85 -19.27
N ASN A 503 6.56 11.66 -18.86
CA ASN A 503 5.70 10.57 -18.39
C ASN A 503 6.41 9.67 -17.37
N THR A 504 5.70 8.65 -16.88
CA THR A 504 6.20 7.74 -15.83
C THR A 504 7.44 6.90 -16.18
N LEU A 505 7.89 6.87 -17.45
CA LEU A 505 9.13 6.18 -17.83
C LEU A 505 10.34 7.13 -17.81
N ASP A 506 10.21 8.29 -17.16
CA ASP A 506 11.28 9.26 -16.89
C ASP A 506 11.95 9.86 -18.15
N VAL A 507 11.22 9.86 -19.28
CA VAL A 507 11.65 10.44 -20.56
C VAL A 507 10.45 11.00 -21.32
N GLU A 508 10.73 11.85 -22.31
CA GLU A 508 9.70 12.53 -23.09
C GLU A 508 9.36 11.77 -24.37
N LEU A 509 8.05 11.61 -24.60
CA LEU A 509 7.53 11.25 -25.90
C LEU A 509 7.26 12.51 -26.73
N PHE A 510 7.48 12.40 -28.03
CA PHE A 510 7.16 13.44 -29.01
C PHE A 510 6.12 12.92 -30.00
N GLY A 511 5.19 13.80 -30.40
CA GLY A 511 4.08 13.43 -31.25
C GLY A 511 3.01 12.57 -30.55
N PRO A 512 1.94 12.22 -31.28
CA PRO A 512 0.80 11.50 -30.72
C PRO A 512 1.12 10.08 -30.26
N SER A 513 0.72 9.76 -29.03
CA SER A 513 0.77 8.42 -28.44
C SER A 513 -0.56 8.12 -27.76
N ALA A 514 -1.15 6.95 -28.05
CA ALA A 514 -2.44 6.57 -27.48
C ALA A 514 -2.41 6.49 -25.95
N TRP A 515 -1.26 6.19 -25.36
CA TRP A 515 -1.06 6.17 -23.92
C TRP A 515 -1.34 7.54 -23.28
N LEU A 516 -0.58 8.57 -23.67
CA LEU A 516 -0.66 9.89 -23.05
C LEU A 516 -1.88 10.67 -23.52
N ASN A 517 -2.24 10.53 -24.80
CA ASN A 517 -3.47 11.11 -25.33
C ASN A 517 -4.72 10.51 -24.67
N GLY A 518 -4.71 9.22 -24.34
CA GLY A 518 -5.78 8.57 -23.59
C GLY A 518 -6.03 9.22 -22.23
N PHE A 519 -4.98 9.54 -21.48
CA PHE A 519 -5.11 10.25 -20.20
C PHE A 519 -5.74 11.64 -20.39
N TYR A 520 -5.34 12.36 -21.44
CA TYR A 520 -5.92 13.66 -21.78
C TYR A 520 -7.42 13.56 -22.12
N LEU A 521 -7.80 12.59 -22.96
CA LEU A 521 -9.19 12.33 -23.31
C LEU A 521 -10.05 11.96 -22.09
N ALA A 522 -9.52 11.12 -21.20
CA ALA A 522 -10.21 10.79 -19.95
C ALA A 522 -10.36 12.00 -19.02
N ALA A 523 -9.35 12.87 -18.93
CA ALA A 523 -9.42 14.11 -18.17
C ALA A 523 -10.42 15.12 -18.75
N LEU A 524 -10.51 15.24 -20.08
CA LEU A 524 -11.53 16.06 -20.75
C LEU A 524 -12.95 15.57 -20.43
N LYS A 525 -13.16 14.24 -20.49
CA LYS A 525 -14.46 13.63 -20.18
C LYS A 525 -14.86 13.82 -18.72
N ALA A 526 -13.92 13.59 -17.79
CA ALA A 526 -14.10 13.86 -16.36
C ALA A 526 -14.37 15.35 -16.08
N GLY A 527 -13.59 16.23 -16.72
CA GLY A 527 -13.76 17.68 -16.66
C GLY A 527 -15.14 18.11 -17.14
N ALA A 528 -15.64 17.53 -18.24
CA ALA A 528 -16.98 17.82 -18.76
C ALA A 528 -18.10 17.47 -17.77
N GLU A 529 -18.01 16.33 -17.09
CA GLU A 529 -18.98 15.95 -16.06
C GLU A 529 -18.93 16.86 -14.82
N MET A 530 -17.73 17.18 -14.33
CA MET A 530 -17.56 18.09 -13.20
C MET A 530 -18.06 19.49 -13.53
N ALA A 531 -17.74 20.04 -14.71
CA ALA A 531 -18.21 21.36 -15.13
C ALA A 531 -19.74 21.39 -15.24
N ALA A 532 -20.36 20.35 -15.82
CA ALA A 532 -21.80 20.25 -15.95
C ALA A 532 -22.48 20.24 -14.57
N TYR A 533 -21.96 19.45 -13.63
CA TYR A 533 -22.48 19.37 -12.27
C TYR A 533 -22.36 20.70 -11.50
N LEU A 534 -21.24 21.40 -11.66
CA LEU A 534 -20.97 22.65 -10.96
C LEU A 534 -21.71 23.87 -11.56
N GLY A 535 -22.38 23.71 -12.69
CA GLY A 535 -23.16 24.77 -13.34
C GLY A 535 -22.42 25.52 -14.45
N TYR A 536 -21.43 24.89 -15.11
CA TYR A 536 -20.69 25.42 -16.25
C TYR A 536 -21.00 24.65 -17.55
N PRO A 537 -22.24 24.73 -18.09
CA PRO A 537 -22.68 23.90 -19.22
C PRO A 537 -21.90 24.19 -20.52
N GLU A 538 -21.49 25.44 -20.76
CA GLU A 538 -20.70 25.80 -21.94
C GLU A 538 -19.32 25.14 -21.92
N LYS A 539 -18.64 25.16 -20.76
CA LYS A 539 -17.36 24.46 -20.57
C LYS A 539 -17.53 22.95 -20.68
N ALA A 540 -18.61 22.40 -20.13
CA ALA A 540 -18.90 20.99 -20.25
C ALA A 540 -19.03 20.53 -21.71
N GLU A 541 -19.73 21.33 -22.54
CA GLU A 541 -19.89 21.01 -23.96
C GLU A 541 -18.60 21.22 -24.75
N ASP A 542 -17.84 22.26 -24.43
CA ASP A 542 -16.52 22.53 -25.04
C ASP A 542 -15.54 21.38 -24.81
N TYR A 543 -15.40 20.90 -23.56
CA TYR A 543 -14.57 19.75 -23.22
C TYR A 543 -15.07 18.45 -23.87
N ARG A 544 -16.39 18.24 -23.92
CA ARG A 544 -16.97 17.08 -24.61
C ARG A 544 -16.67 17.12 -26.10
N ALA A 545 -16.83 18.26 -26.76
CA ALA A 545 -16.56 18.40 -28.18
C ALA A 545 -15.07 18.18 -28.51
N LEU A 546 -14.16 18.63 -27.64
CA LEU A 546 -12.72 18.39 -27.77
C LEU A 546 -12.39 16.89 -27.61
N TYR A 547 -12.95 16.26 -26.58
CA TYR A 547 -12.84 14.81 -26.35
C TYR A 547 -13.33 13.99 -27.55
N GLU A 548 -14.50 14.30 -28.12
CA GLU A 548 -15.04 13.53 -29.26
C GLU A 548 -14.16 13.63 -30.51
N ARG A 549 -13.59 14.81 -30.79
CA ARG A 549 -12.63 14.98 -31.89
C ARG A 549 -11.36 14.18 -31.65
N GLY A 550 -10.76 14.34 -30.47
CA GLY A 550 -9.53 13.65 -30.10
C GLY A 550 -9.69 12.13 -30.07
N LYS A 551 -10.81 11.60 -29.53
CA LYS A 551 -11.15 10.18 -29.56
C LYS A 551 -11.24 9.67 -31.00
N SER A 552 -12.05 10.34 -31.84
CA SER A 552 -12.21 9.94 -33.24
C SER A 552 -10.89 9.94 -33.99
N TRP A 553 -10.02 10.92 -33.73
CA TRP A 553 -8.70 10.98 -34.34
C TRP A 553 -7.81 9.83 -33.85
N ASN A 554 -7.77 9.61 -32.54
CA ASN A 554 -6.95 8.58 -31.89
C ASN A 554 -7.27 7.18 -32.41
N ASP A 555 -8.55 6.80 -32.46
CA ASP A 555 -9.03 5.50 -32.94
C ASP A 555 -8.78 5.28 -34.45
N GLN A 556 -8.66 6.35 -35.23
CA GLN A 556 -8.42 6.27 -36.68
C GLN A 556 -6.94 6.25 -37.03
N HIS A 557 -6.10 6.95 -36.26
CA HIS A 557 -4.73 7.24 -36.67
C HIS A 557 -3.66 6.51 -35.86
N LEU A 558 -3.98 6.06 -34.64
CA LEU A 558 -3.01 5.40 -33.76
C LEU A 558 -3.21 3.89 -33.68
N PHE A 559 -4.36 3.35 -34.07
CA PHE A 559 -4.57 1.91 -34.13
C PHE A 559 -4.02 1.34 -35.45
N ASN A 560 -3.06 0.42 -35.36
CA ASN A 560 -2.39 -0.15 -36.54
C ASN A 560 -3.11 -1.37 -37.14
N GLY A 561 -4.26 -1.75 -36.59
CA GLY A 561 -5.00 -2.97 -36.94
C GLY A 561 -4.93 -4.07 -35.87
N GLU A 562 -3.95 -4.01 -34.97
CA GLU A 562 -3.78 -4.96 -33.87
C GLU A 562 -3.67 -4.27 -32.50
N TYR A 563 -2.97 -3.14 -32.44
CA TYR A 563 -2.74 -2.38 -31.20
C TYR A 563 -2.47 -0.91 -31.52
N TYR A 564 -2.45 -0.08 -30.48
CA TYR A 564 -2.18 1.34 -30.59
C TYR A 564 -0.68 1.65 -30.49
N ILE A 565 -0.22 2.61 -31.29
CA ILE A 565 1.20 2.99 -31.42
C ILE A 565 1.46 4.45 -31.02
N GLN A 566 2.72 4.85 -31.07
CA GLN A 566 3.13 6.25 -31.13
C GLN A 566 3.40 6.64 -32.58
N LYS A 567 2.69 7.66 -33.08
CA LYS A 567 2.86 8.17 -34.44
C LYS A 567 3.95 9.24 -34.47
N ILE A 568 5.16 8.84 -34.85
CA ILE A 568 6.33 9.72 -34.93
C ILE A 568 7.24 9.33 -36.10
N ASP A 569 7.83 10.31 -36.79
CA ASP A 569 8.99 10.10 -37.66
C ASP A 569 10.27 10.32 -36.85
N LEU A 570 10.95 9.23 -36.50
CA LEU A 570 12.20 9.29 -35.73
C LEU A 570 13.32 10.07 -36.42
N SER A 571 13.26 10.23 -37.75
CA SER A 571 14.29 10.96 -38.51
C SER A 571 14.05 12.47 -38.57
N ASP A 572 12.88 12.94 -38.14
CA ASP A 572 12.52 14.35 -38.18
C ASP A 572 13.11 15.10 -36.98
N LYS A 573 14.35 15.54 -37.13
CA LYS A 573 15.06 16.38 -36.14
C LYS A 573 14.30 17.68 -35.82
N SER A 574 13.41 18.16 -36.70
CA SER A 574 12.71 19.43 -36.48
C SER A 574 11.70 19.36 -35.32
N LEU A 575 11.19 18.16 -34.99
CA LEU A 575 10.32 17.95 -33.83
C LEU A 575 10.99 18.41 -32.53
N LEU A 576 12.27 18.06 -32.34
CA LEU A 576 13.05 18.46 -31.16
C LEU A 576 13.40 19.94 -31.18
N ALA A 577 13.76 20.48 -32.35
CA ALA A 577 14.11 21.89 -32.50
C ALA A 577 12.95 22.85 -32.20
N THR A 578 11.70 22.38 -32.26
CA THR A 578 10.52 23.16 -31.87
C THR A 578 10.27 23.22 -30.36
N CYS A 579 11.01 22.44 -29.57
CA CYS A 579 10.94 22.41 -28.11
C CYS A 579 11.97 23.37 -27.51
N ASP A 580 13.23 22.94 -27.40
CA ASP A 580 14.35 23.71 -26.84
C ASP A 580 15.70 23.02 -27.18
N ASP A 581 16.82 23.70 -26.88
CA ASP A 581 18.17 23.19 -27.13
C ASP A 581 18.51 21.95 -26.28
N GLU A 582 17.92 21.81 -25.08
CA GLU A 582 18.13 20.66 -24.18
C GLU A 582 17.53 19.38 -24.79
N ALA A 583 16.31 19.46 -25.33
CA ALA A 583 15.66 18.35 -26.00
C ALA A 583 16.47 17.89 -27.22
N LEU A 584 17.06 18.83 -27.96
CA LEU A 584 17.92 18.50 -29.09
C LEU A 584 19.18 17.74 -28.65
N GLU A 585 19.84 18.19 -27.58
CA GLU A 585 21.06 17.57 -27.06
C GLU A 585 20.79 16.18 -26.47
N TYR A 586 19.68 16.01 -25.75
CA TYR A 586 19.39 14.78 -25.02
C TYR A 586 18.76 13.68 -25.90
N TYR A 587 17.82 14.04 -26.79
CA TYR A 587 17.05 13.06 -27.57
C TYR A 587 17.59 12.79 -28.96
N TRP A 588 18.33 13.71 -29.60
CA TRP A 588 18.84 13.45 -30.95
C TRP A 588 20.08 12.55 -30.91
N ASN A 589 20.07 11.49 -31.73
CA ASN A 589 21.21 10.59 -31.86
C ASN A 589 21.92 10.76 -33.21
N ASP A 590 23.03 11.48 -33.23
CA ASP A 590 23.81 11.70 -34.45
C ASP A 590 24.40 10.41 -35.06
N ARG A 591 24.50 9.30 -34.29
CA ARG A 591 25.00 8.03 -34.82
C ARG A 591 23.95 7.29 -35.64
N THR A 592 22.69 7.39 -35.24
CA THR A 592 21.58 6.65 -35.86
C THR A 592 20.69 7.55 -36.71
N ASN A 593 20.84 8.87 -36.59
CA ASN A 593 19.93 9.88 -37.14
C ASN A 593 18.48 9.63 -36.73
N GLU A 594 18.29 9.25 -35.46
CA GLU A 594 16.97 8.99 -34.87
C GLU A 594 16.79 9.75 -33.56
N ILE A 595 15.55 10.05 -33.22
CA ILE A 595 15.12 10.49 -31.90
C ILE A 595 15.14 9.27 -30.94
N ASN A 596 15.90 9.37 -29.85
CA ASN A 596 16.02 8.35 -28.80
C ASN A 596 14.77 8.28 -27.91
N PHE A 597 14.63 7.17 -27.19
CA PHE A 597 13.66 6.96 -26.10
C PHE A 597 12.19 7.05 -26.54
N GLN A 598 11.90 6.67 -27.78
CA GLN A 598 10.54 6.64 -28.32
C GLN A 598 9.99 5.21 -28.34
N ILE A 599 8.66 5.08 -28.49
CA ILE A 599 7.96 3.80 -28.66
C ILE A 599 7.85 3.46 -30.16
N GLN A 600 7.45 4.45 -30.96
CA GLN A 600 7.09 4.29 -32.38
C GLN A 600 6.13 3.11 -32.59
N ASP A 601 6.48 2.04 -33.32
CA ASP A 601 5.59 0.90 -33.58
C ASP A 601 5.51 -0.10 -32.40
N GLY A 602 6.08 0.22 -31.25
CA GLY A 602 6.11 -0.68 -30.10
C GLY A 602 4.72 -0.95 -29.49
N CYS A 603 4.48 -2.20 -29.13
CA CYS A 603 3.34 -2.62 -28.31
C CYS A 603 3.65 -2.31 -26.83
N SER A 604 3.27 -1.11 -26.39
CA SER A 604 3.43 -0.67 -25.00
C SER A 604 2.34 -1.26 -24.11
N ILE A 605 2.69 -1.64 -22.86
CA ILE A 605 1.76 -2.17 -21.86
C ILE A 605 0.62 -1.19 -21.53
N ASP A 606 0.91 0.11 -21.59
CA ASP A 606 0.02 1.17 -21.15
C ASP A 606 -0.71 1.91 -22.27
N GLN A 607 -0.60 1.42 -23.51
CA GLN A 607 -1.20 2.04 -24.70
C GLN A 607 -2.69 2.38 -24.61
N VAL A 608 -3.45 1.70 -23.73
CA VAL A 608 -4.89 1.91 -23.47
C VAL A 608 -5.22 2.06 -21.98
N VAL A 609 -4.24 2.43 -21.14
CA VAL A 609 -4.40 2.52 -19.67
C VAL A 609 -5.51 3.48 -19.22
N ALA A 610 -5.81 4.52 -20.00
CA ALA A 610 -6.88 5.46 -19.66
C ALA A 610 -8.27 4.80 -19.64
N GLN A 611 -8.50 3.74 -20.44
CA GLN A 611 -9.74 2.97 -20.36
C GLN A 611 -9.85 2.21 -19.04
N TRP A 612 -8.74 1.64 -18.53
CA TRP A 612 -8.72 0.99 -17.21
C TRP A 612 -9.15 1.95 -16.11
N HIS A 613 -8.64 3.19 -16.13
CA HIS A 613 -9.09 4.24 -15.23
C HIS A 613 -10.58 4.58 -15.41
N ALA A 614 -11.01 4.74 -16.66
CA ALA A 614 -12.39 5.10 -16.98
C ALA A 614 -13.40 4.05 -16.53
N ASN A 615 -13.08 2.76 -16.71
CA ASN A 615 -13.85 1.62 -16.22
C ASN A 615 -13.99 1.67 -14.69
N LEU A 616 -12.90 1.93 -13.96
CA LEU A 616 -12.90 1.98 -12.49
C LEU A 616 -13.55 3.23 -11.89
N CYS A 617 -13.66 4.31 -12.68
CA CYS A 617 -14.23 5.59 -12.24
C CYS A 617 -15.65 5.82 -12.77
N GLY A 618 -16.18 4.94 -13.62
CA GLY A 618 -17.51 5.13 -14.24
C GLY A 618 -17.54 6.25 -15.29
N LEU A 619 -16.45 6.47 -16.03
CA LEU A 619 -16.38 7.47 -17.12
C LEU A 619 -16.84 6.90 -18.48
N GLY A 620 -17.04 5.59 -18.59
CA GLY A 620 -17.35 4.92 -19.86
C GLY A 620 -16.20 4.98 -20.88
N GLU A 621 -16.50 4.72 -22.15
CA GLU A 621 -15.45 4.50 -23.17
C GLU A 621 -14.53 5.71 -23.40
N ILE A 622 -13.23 5.47 -23.53
CA ILE A 622 -12.19 6.43 -23.95
C ILE A 622 -11.68 6.08 -25.33
N PHE A 623 -11.58 4.78 -25.64
CA PHE A 623 -11.16 4.26 -26.93
C PHE A 623 -12.31 3.50 -27.61
N ASP A 624 -12.12 2.99 -28.82
CA ASP A 624 -13.05 2.03 -29.40
C ASP A 624 -13.00 0.68 -28.63
N PRO A 625 -14.14 0.11 -28.18
CA PRO A 625 -14.12 -1.13 -27.39
C PRO A 625 -13.53 -2.34 -28.12
N THR A 626 -13.73 -2.42 -29.44
CA THR A 626 -13.19 -3.53 -30.25
C THR A 626 -11.68 -3.41 -30.36
N GLN A 627 -11.19 -2.20 -30.66
CA GLN A 627 -9.76 -1.91 -30.73
C GLN A 627 -9.08 -2.10 -29.36
N THR A 628 -9.73 -1.67 -28.27
CA THR A 628 -9.22 -1.84 -26.90
C THR A 628 -8.99 -3.31 -26.56
N ARG A 629 -10.01 -4.16 -26.79
CA ARG A 629 -9.88 -5.60 -26.53
C ARG A 629 -8.80 -6.24 -27.40
N GLN A 630 -8.69 -5.83 -28.66
CA GLN A 630 -7.66 -6.32 -29.57
C GLN A 630 -6.25 -5.88 -29.13
N ALA A 631 -6.09 -4.64 -28.68
CA ALA A 631 -4.84 -4.11 -28.13
C ALA A 631 -4.40 -4.88 -26.88
N LEU A 632 -5.32 -5.17 -25.93
CA LEU A 632 -5.02 -5.99 -24.76
C LEU A 632 -4.57 -7.40 -25.12
N LYS A 633 -5.20 -8.02 -26.12
CA LYS A 633 -4.78 -9.32 -26.66
C LYS A 633 -3.36 -9.26 -27.24
N SER A 634 -3.03 -8.18 -27.95
CA SER A 634 -1.67 -7.95 -28.47
C SER A 634 -0.66 -7.69 -27.35
N ILE A 635 -1.02 -6.95 -26.29
CA ILE A 635 -0.16 -6.80 -25.09
C ILE A 635 0.15 -8.18 -24.51
N TYR A 636 -0.86 -9.01 -24.26
CA TYR A 636 -0.63 -10.35 -23.72
C TYR A 636 0.26 -11.19 -24.65
N THR A 637 -0.03 -11.20 -25.95
CA THR A 637 0.68 -12.01 -26.95
C THR A 637 2.15 -11.59 -27.10
N HIS A 638 2.42 -10.28 -27.12
CA HIS A 638 3.75 -9.78 -27.46
C HIS A 638 4.60 -9.43 -26.23
N ASN A 639 3.99 -9.09 -25.10
CA ASN A 639 4.71 -8.61 -23.92
C ASN A 639 4.81 -9.67 -22.81
N PHE A 640 3.98 -10.71 -22.79
CA PHE A 640 4.11 -11.78 -21.80
C PHE A 640 5.28 -12.70 -22.18
N LYS A 641 6.33 -12.72 -21.36
CA LYS A 641 7.57 -13.45 -21.62
C LYS A 641 7.89 -14.42 -20.49
N GLN A 642 8.52 -15.53 -20.84
CA GLN A 642 9.34 -16.31 -19.93
C GLN A 642 10.75 -15.71 -19.91
N MET A 643 11.29 -15.45 -18.72
CA MET A 643 12.50 -14.62 -18.59
C MET A 643 13.78 -15.30 -19.07
N SER A 644 13.89 -16.62 -18.94
CA SER A 644 15.04 -17.39 -19.43
C SER A 644 15.23 -17.33 -20.95
N GLU A 645 14.17 -16.99 -21.70
CA GLU A 645 14.19 -16.88 -23.16
C GLU A 645 14.21 -15.43 -23.66
N PHE A 646 14.28 -14.45 -22.76
CA PHE A 646 14.16 -13.03 -23.08
C PHE A 646 15.34 -12.19 -22.56
N THR A 647 15.89 -11.34 -23.43
CA THR A 647 16.97 -10.43 -23.05
C THR A 647 16.42 -9.19 -22.34
N ASN A 648 16.62 -9.11 -21.03
CA ASN A 648 16.40 -7.90 -20.24
C ASN A 648 17.73 -7.14 -20.04
N LEU A 649 17.78 -5.88 -20.47
CA LEU A 649 18.95 -5.00 -20.34
C LEU A 649 18.83 -3.98 -19.18
N TRP A 650 17.75 -4.07 -18.40
CA TRP A 650 17.41 -3.17 -17.31
C TRP A 650 17.41 -3.93 -15.96
N ARG A 651 16.72 -3.41 -14.94
CA ARG A 651 16.66 -4.06 -13.62
C ARG A 651 15.91 -5.38 -13.71
N LEU A 652 16.33 -6.34 -12.89
CA LEU A 652 15.79 -7.69 -12.88
C LEU A 652 14.74 -7.83 -11.78
N TYR A 653 13.46 -7.66 -12.14
CA TYR A 653 12.34 -7.96 -11.24
C TYR A 653 11.86 -9.41 -11.37
N SER A 654 12.10 -10.04 -12.52
CA SER A 654 11.89 -11.46 -12.79
C SER A 654 13.13 -12.09 -13.43
N LEU A 655 13.39 -13.37 -13.14
CA LEU A 655 14.55 -14.12 -13.64
C LEU A 655 14.23 -15.59 -13.89
N ASP A 656 15.11 -16.28 -14.62
CA ASP A 656 15.07 -17.73 -14.85
C ASP A 656 13.70 -18.23 -15.38
N ASP A 657 13.06 -19.14 -14.66
CA ASP A 657 11.79 -19.76 -15.03
C ASP A 657 10.56 -18.88 -14.76
N GLU A 658 10.76 -17.68 -14.20
CA GLU A 658 9.70 -16.71 -13.94
C GLU A 658 9.18 -16.10 -15.25
N SER A 659 7.93 -15.63 -15.22
CA SER A 659 7.27 -14.95 -16.32
C SER A 659 6.75 -13.58 -15.88
N GLY A 660 6.42 -12.72 -16.84
CA GLY A 660 5.82 -11.40 -16.58
C GLY A 660 5.52 -10.64 -17.87
N LEU A 661 4.77 -9.55 -17.77
CA LEU A 661 4.59 -8.60 -18.88
C LEU A 661 5.73 -7.57 -18.86
N ILE A 662 6.44 -7.46 -19.98
CA ILE A 662 7.42 -6.39 -20.18
C ILE A 662 6.75 -5.08 -20.58
N ILE A 663 7.38 -3.94 -20.29
CA ILE A 663 6.84 -2.61 -20.59
C ILE A 663 6.54 -2.42 -22.08
N CYS A 664 7.44 -2.79 -22.99
CA CYS A 664 7.21 -2.60 -24.42
C CYS A 664 7.91 -3.68 -25.26
N SER A 665 7.21 -4.18 -26.26
CA SER A 665 7.74 -5.12 -27.25
C SER A 665 7.62 -4.57 -28.67
N TRP A 666 8.47 -5.06 -29.59
CA TRP A 666 8.40 -4.72 -31.01
C TRP A 666 8.27 -6.02 -31.81
N PRO A 667 7.04 -6.41 -32.20
CA PRO A 667 6.80 -7.62 -32.99
C PRO A 667 7.58 -7.66 -34.31
N GLU A 668 7.77 -8.85 -34.87
CA GLU A 668 8.49 -9.00 -36.14
C GLU A 668 7.83 -8.18 -37.26
N GLY A 669 8.65 -7.49 -38.05
CA GLY A 669 8.18 -6.60 -39.13
C GLY A 669 7.82 -5.19 -38.68
N THR A 670 7.87 -4.89 -37.38
CA THR A 670 7.69 -3.52 -36.85
C THR A 670 9.03 -2.80 -36.75
N ARG A 671 9.01 -1.45 -36.76
CA ARG A 671 10.22 -0.68 -36.56
C ARG A 671 10.46 -0.52 -35.04
N LYS A 672 11.68 -0.88 -34.62
CA LYS A 672 12.18 -0.63 -33.27
C LYS A 672 13.18 0.53 -33.33
N PRO A 673 13.03 1.60 -32.53
CA PRO A 673 14.03 2.66 -32.45
C PRO A 673 15.40 2.10 -32.07
N ALA A 674 16.48 2.70 -32.58
CA ALA A 674 17.83 2.26 -32.25
C ALA A 674 18.13 2.37 -30.74
N VAL A 675 17.58 3.39 -30.08
CA VAL A 675 17.49 3.50 -28.61
C VAL A 675 16.02 3.62 -28.25
N PRO A 676 15.34 2.51 -27.88
CA PRO A 676 13.93 2.52 -27.54
C PRO A 676 13.65 3.22 -26.22
N ILE A 677 12.36 3.44 -25.92
CA ILE A 677 11.86 3.89 -24.61
C ILE A 677 12.57 3.18 -23.45
N THR A 678 12.85 3.92 -22.39
CA THR A 678 13.46 3.45 -21.15
C THR A 678 12.65 2.32 -20.53
N TYR A 679 13.34 1.45 -19.79
CA TYR A 679 12.76 0.32 -19.04
C TYR A 679 11.93 -0.69 -19.85
N ASN A 680 11.98 -0.64 -21.20
CA ASN A 680 11.12 -1.45 -22.08
C ASN A 680 11.11 -2.96 -21.79
N SER A 681 12.18 -3.50 -21.19
CA SER A 681 12.33 -4.92 -20.88
C SER A 681 12.01 -5.30 -19.42
N GLU A 682 11.65 -4.34 -18.55
CA GLU A 682 11.36 -4.62 -17.14
C GLU A 682 9.94 -5.17 -16.93
N THR A 683 9.77 -5.97 -15.89
CA THR A 683 8.49 -6.51 -15.41
C THR A 683 8.06 -5.79 -14.14
N MET A 684 7.47 -4.61 -14.32
CA MET A 684 7.08 -3.72 -13.21
C MET A 684 5.66 -4.06 -12.71
N ASN A 685 5.55 -4.61 -11.49
CA ASN A 685 4.32 -5.23 -10.99
C ASN A 685 3.06 -4.35 -11.11
N GLY A 686 3.17 -3.04 -10.87
CA GLY A 686 2.01 -2.14 -10.94
C GLY A 686 1.40 -2.04 -12.35
N PHE A 687 2.24 -2.00 -13.39
CA PHE A 687 1.79 -2.05 -14.79
C PHE A 687 1.24 -3.44 -15.14
N GLU A 688 1.90 -4.50 -14.66
CA GLU A 688 1.44 -5.87 -14.89
C GLU A 688 0.03 -6.09 -14.31
N TYR A 689 -0.23 -5.62 -13.08
CA TYR A 689 -1.57 -5.66 -12.48
C TYR A 689 -2.55 -4.81 -13.26
N GLN A 690 -2.19 -3.58 -13.63
CA GLN A 690 -3.06 -2.73 -14.42
C GLN A 690 -3.50 -3.44 -15.70
N ALA A 691 -2.57 -3.98 -16.49
CA ALA A 691 -2.87 -4.63 -17.75
C ALA A 691 -3.70 -5.88 -17.55
N ALA A 692 -3.38 -6.69 -16.52
CA ALA A 692 -4.14 -7.87 -16.17
C ALA A 692 -5.58 -7.56 -15.74
N ILE A 693 -5.78 -6.52 -14.93
CA ILE A 693 -7.10 -6.08 -14.47
C ILE A 693 -7.90 -5.54 -15.65
N HIS A 694 -7.27 -4.79 -16.55
CA HIS A 694 -7.94 -4.30 -17.76
C HIS A 694 -8.34 -5.46 -18.68
N MET A 695 -7.50 -6.48 -18.86
CA MET A 695 -7.88 -7.72 -19.54
C MET A 695 -9.12 -8.36 -18.90
N ILE A 696 -9.18 -8.45 -17.57
CA ILE A 696 -10.33 -9.00 -16.84
C ILE A 696 -11.60 -8.17 -17.08
N GLN A 697 -11.50 -6.84 -17.07
CA GLN A 697 -12.62 -5.93 -17.36
C GLN A 697 -13.19 -6.15 -18.77
N GLU A 698 -12.33 -6.45 -19.74
CA GLU A 698 -12.72 -6.72 -21.14
C GLU A 698 -13.06 -8.20 -21.41
N GLY A 699 -13.20 -9.02 -20.36
CA GLY A 699 -13.61 -10.42 -20.43
C GLY A 699 -12.51 -11.40 -20.84
N MET A 700 -11.24 -11.00 -20.76
CA MET A 700 -10.05 -11.84 -20.96
C MET A 700 -9.52 -12.36 -19.61
N VAL A 701 -10.39 -13.10 -18.90
CA VAL A 701 -10.15 -13.49 -17.50
C VAL A 701 -8.94 -14.43 -17.36
N ASP A 702 -8.77 -15.37 -18.29
CA ASP A 702 -7.69 -16.35 -18.23
C ASP A 702 -6.32 -15.69 -18.48
N GLU A 703 -6.24 -14.79 -19.46
CA GLU A 703 -5.04 -14.00 -19.76
C GLU A 703 -4.69 -13.05 -18.59
N GLY A 704 -5.68 -12.34 -18.05
CA GLY A 704 -5.43 -11.49 -16.89
C GLY A 704 -4.96 -12.29 -15.67
N MET A 705 -5.57 -13.45 -15.40
CA MET A 705 -5.17 -14.28 -14.27
C MET A 705 -3.82 -14.98 -14.46
N SER A 706 -3.38 -15.26 -15.69
CA SER A 706 -2.03 -15.81 -15.92
C SER A 706 -0.95 -14.78 -15.57
N VAL A 707 -1.19 -13.50 -15.87
CA VAL A 707 -0.31 -12.39 -15.47
C VAL A 707 -0.31 -12.21 -13.95
N VAL A 708 -1.49 -12.15 -13.31
CA VAL A 708 -1.59 -12.04 -11.83
C VAL A 708 -0.83 -13.18 -11.15
N ARG A 709 -0.97 -14.41 -11.66
CA ARG A 709 -0.26 -15.57 -11.14
C ARG A 709 1.25 -15.43 -11.32
N ALA A 710 1.71 -15.01 -12.50
CA ALA A 710 3.13 -14.79 -12.77
C ALA A 710 3.75 -13.77 -11.80
N VAL A 711 3.03 -12.68 -11.48
CA VAL A 711 3.46 -11.74 -10.43
C VAL A 711 3.55 -12.46 -9.08
N ARG A 712 2.47 -13.11 -8.62
CA ARG A 712 2.43 -13.70 -7.27
C ARG A 712 3.39 -14.87 -7.05
N GLU A 713 3.70 -15.64 -8.09
CA GLU A 713 4.70 -16.72 -8.03
C GLU A 713 6.13 -16.21 -7.75
N ARG A 714 6.41 -14.93 -8.01
CA ARG A 714 7.70 -14.30 -7.65
C ARG A 714 7.83 -14.00 -6.16
N TYR A 715 6.71 -13.90 -5.44
CA TYR A 715 6.60 -13.40 -4.06
C TYR A 715 6.01 -14.45 -3.10
N ASP A 716 6.65 -15.62 -3.03
CA ASP A 716 6.14 -16.79 -2.31
C ASP A 716 6.75 -17.01 -0.90
N GLY A 717 7.56 -16.06 -0.43
CA GLY A 717 8.26 -16.12 0.87
C GLY A 717 9.62 -16.83 0.84
N GLU A 718 9.93 -17.58 -0.22
CA GLU A 718 11.25 -18.17 -0.44
C GLU A 718 12.07 -17.32 -1.42
N LYS A 719 11.45 -16.89 -2.51
CA LYS A 719 12.08 -16.07 -3.54
C LYS A 719 12.12 -14.59 -3.13
N ARG A 720 10.96 -14.06 -2.72
CA ARG A 720 10.75 -12.66 -2.33
C ARG A 720 9.64 -12.58 -1.28
N ASN A 721 9.60 -11.47 -0.55
CA ASN A 721 8.62 -11.19 0.49
C ASN A 721 7.21 -10.96 -0.09
N PRO A 722 6.17 -11.73 0.29
CA PRO A 722 4.80 -11.57 -0.18
C PRO A 722 4.20 -10.18 0.00
N TRP A 723 4.65 -9.41 1.00
CA TRP A 723 4.16 -8.08 1.39
C TRP A 723 5.10 -6.93 1.00
N ASN A 724 6.11 -7.19 0.17
CA ASN A 724 7.06 -6.18 -0.30
C ASN A 724 7.33 -6.40 -1.79
N GLU A 725 6.32 -6.08 -2.60
CA GLU A 725 6.50 -6.00 -4.04
C GLU A 725 7.40 -4.82 -4.42
N MET A 726 8.40 -5.09 -5.25
CA MET A 726 9.47 -4.16 -5.59
C MET A 726 9.36 -3.64 -7.02
N GLU A 727 9.77 -2.38 -7.20
CA GLU A 727 10.01 -1.73 -8.49
C GLU A 727 11.24 -0.82 -8.30
N CYS A 728 11.10 0.51 -8.33
CA CYS A 728 12.16 1.43 -7.91
C CYS A 728 12.23 1.48 -6.37
N GLY A 729 12.57 0.35 -5.75
CA GLY A 729 12.62 0.18 -4.29
C GLY A 729 11.57 -0.80 -3.74
N SER A 730 11.61 -0.98 -2.43
CA SER A 730 10.68 -1.79 -1.63
C SER A 730 9.34 -1.09 -1.40
N HIS A 731 8.28 -1.86 -1.19
CA HIS A 731 6.91 -1.45 -0.89
C HIS A 731 6.43 -0.39 -1.88
N TYR A 732 6.52 -0.74 -3.16
CA TYR A 732 6.30 0.24 -4.21
C TYR A 732 4.82 0.60 -4.32
N ALA A 733 4.51 1.90 -4.36
CA ALA A 733 3.16 2.43 -4.35
C ALA A 733 2.32 1.94 -5.53
N ARG A 734 2.94 1.77 -6.71
CA ARG A 734 2.26 1.30 -7.93
C ARG A 734 1.61 -0.08 -7.76
N SER A 735 2.17 -0.95 -6.92
CA SER A 735 1.62 -2.28 -6.65
C SER A 735 0.25 -2.25 -5.96
N MET A 736 -0.16 -1.11 -5.37
CA MET A 736 -1.53 -0.92 -4.89
C MET A 736 -2.59 -0.92 -6.01
N ALA A 737 -2.19 -0.97 -7.28
CA ALA A 737 -3.05 -1.27 -8.42
C ALA A 737 -3.80 -2.61 -8.26
N SER A 738 -3.19 -3.58 -7.57
CA SER A 738 -3.80 -4.89 -7.35
C SER A 738 -5.16 -4.80 -6.65
N TYR A 739 -5.44 -3.74 -5.88
CA TYR A 739 -6.74 -3.52 -5.25
C TYR A 739 -7.90 -3.50 -6.26
N ALA A 740 -7.66 -3.03 -7.49
CA ALA A 740 -8.67 -2.98 -8.55
C ALA A 740 -9.09 -4.38 -9.07
N LEU A 741 -8.40 -5.48 -8.70
CA LEU A 741 -8.90 -6.83 -8.90
C LEU A 741 -10.20 -7.05 -8.13
N LEU A 742 -10.30 -6.57 -6.89
CA LEU A 742 -11.53 -6.66 -6.10
C LEU A 742 -12.70 -5.94 -6.79
N LEU A 743 -12.45 -4.73 -7.27
CA LEU A 743 -13.45 -3.90 -7.96
C LEU A 743 -13.91 -4.57 -9.26
N SER A 744 -12.97 -5.10 -10.04
CA SER A 744 -13.27 -5.67 -11.37
C SER A 744 -13.95 -7.03 -11.28
N PHE A 745 -13.54 -7.90 -10.35
CA PHE A 745 -14.20 -9.21 -10.17
C PHE A 745 -15.62 -9.08 -9.60
N SER A 746 -15.86 -8.08 -8.75
CA SER A 746 -17.19 -7.80 -8.19
C SER A 746 -18.08 -6.99 -9.13
N GLY A 747 -17.50 -6.37 -10.16
CA GLY A 747 -18.19 -5.39 -11.00
C GLY A 747 -18.78 -4.26 -10.15
N PHE A 748 -18.02 -3.80 -9.15
CA PHE A 748 -18.49 -2.77 -8.22
C PHE A 748 -18.64 -1.43 -8.95
N ASP A 749 -19.87 -0.93 -8.99
CA ASP A 749 -20.23 0.36 -9.56
C ASP A 749 -20.60 1.34 -8.45
N TYR A 750 -20.24 2.62 -8.59
CA TYR A 750 -20.48 3.63 -7.55
C TYR A 750 -20.59 5.05 -8.12
N ASP A 751 -21.53 5.81 -7.57
CA ASP A 751 -21.62 7.27 -7.72
C ASP A 751 -22.32 7.84 -6.47
N MET A 752 -21.53 8.23 -5.47
CA MET A 752 -22.09 8.73 -4.21
C MET A 752 -22.67 10.15 -4.32
N VAL A 753 -22.38 10.87 -5.41
CA VAL A 753 -23.05 12.14 -5.73
C VAL A 753 -24.52 11.89 -6.02
N ARG A 754 -24.82 10.79 -6.72
CA ARG A 754 -26.20 10.34 -7.01
C ARG A 754 -26.77 9.42 -5.93
N GLY A 755 -25.94 8.95 -5.00
CA GLY A 755 -26.31 7.93 -4.01
C GLY A 755 -26.53 6.57 -4.68
N HIS A 756 -25.60 6.16 -5.53
CA HIS A 756 -25.64 4.90 -6.26
C HIS A 756 -24.49 4.00 -5.85
N ILE A 757 -24.79 2.72 -5.67
CA ILE A 757 -23.80 1.63 -5.76
C ILE A 757 -24.42 0.46 -6.52
N GLY A 758 -23.60 -0.42 -7.08
CA GLY A 758 -24.05 -1.62 -7.77
C GLY A 758 -23.00 -2.71 -7.81
N PHE A 759 -23.43 -3.91 -8.19
CA PHE A 759 -22.56 -5.07 -8.35
C PHE A 759 -22.92 -5.80 -9.63
N ASN A 760 -21.91 -6.22 -10.38
CA ASN A 760 -22.06 -7.07 -11.56
C ASN A 760 -20.92 -8.10 -11.59
N PRO A 761 -20.92 -9.08 -10.67
CA PRO A 761 -19.79 -9.95 -10.50
C PRO A 761 -19.60 -10.86 -11.72
N ILE A 762 -18.33 -11.07 -12.06
CA ILE A 762 -17.92 -11.98 -13.15
C ILE A 762 -18.36 -13.41 -12.83
N ASP A 763 -18.24 -13.79 -11.57
CA ASP A 763 -18.68 -15.07 -11.04
C ASP A 763 -19.97 -14.90 -10.26
N ARG A 764 -21.02 -15.62 -10.69
CA ARG A 764 -22.38 -15.54 -10.12
C ARG A 764 -22.81 -16.85 -9.46
N ARG A 765 -21.85 -17.61 -8.93
CA ARG A 765 -22.14 -18.84 -8.19
C ARG A 765 -23.04 -18.58 -6.97
N GLU A 766 -23.77 -19.60 -6.55
CA GLU A 766 -24.48 -19.59 -5.27
C GLU A 766 -23.48 -19.39 -4.11
N GLY A 767 -23.83 -18.52 -3.16
CA GLY A 767 -22.97 -18.18 -2.04
C GLY A 767 -21.90 -17.14 -2.36
N TYR A 768 -22.02 -16.40 -3.46
CA TYR A 768 -21.11 -15.30 -3.79
C TYR A 768 -21.09 -14.24 -2.68
N GLU A 769 -19.90 -13.72 -2.38
CA GLU A 769 -19.65 -12.72 -1.35
C GLU A 769 -18.47 -11.85 -1.79
N THR A 770 -18.55 -10.54 -1.57
CA THR A 770 -17.44 -9.61 -1.85
C THR A 770 -17.44 -8.43 -0.88
N PHE A 771 -16.25 -8.01 -0.48
CA PHE A 771 -16.02 -6.77 0.26
C PHE A 771 -16.22 -5.55 -0.65
N TRP A 772 -16.76 -4.47 -0.09
CA TRP A 772 -16.87 -3.15 -0.72
C TRP A 772 -16.57 -2.05 0.30
N SER A 773 -16.05 -0.90 -0.16
CA SER A 773 -15.72 0.24 0.70
C SER A 773 -15.83 1.55 -0.07
N LEU A 774 -16.40 2.58 0.55
CA LEU A 774 -16.50 3.96 0.06
C LEU A 774 -16.33 4.92 1.24
N ALA A 775 -16.28 6.24 1.00
CA ALA A 775 -16.10 7.21 2.09
C ALA A 775 -17.21 7.18 3.15
N ALA A 776 -18.42 6.75 2.77
CA ALA A 776 -19.59 6.69 3.64
C ALA A 776 -19.56 5.48 4.59
N GLY A 777 -18.93 4.37 4.18
CA GLY A 777 -18.94 3.11 4.91
C GLY A 777 -18.37 1.96 4.10
N TRP A 778 -18.25 0.80 4.74
CA TRP A 778 -17.82 -0.43 4.11
C TRP A 778 -18.58 -1.64 4.64
N GLY A 779 -18.51 -2.74 3.89
CA GLY A 779 -19.23 -3.95 4.24
C GLY A 779 -19.05 -5.08 3.25
N VAL A 780 -20.06 -5.94 3.20
CA VAL A 780 -20.09 -7.08 2.27
C VAL A 780 -21.37 -7.07 1.46
N PHE A 781 -21.26 -7.49 0.20
CA PHE A 781 -22.38 -7.84 -0.65
C PHE A 781 -22.41 -9.37 -0.82
N ARG A 782 -23.59 -9.97 -0.72
CA ARG A 782 -23.80 -11.42 -0.78
C ARG A 782 -24.94 -11.79 -1.72
N MET A 783 -24.79 -12.91 -2.41
CA MET A 783 -25.84 -13.55 -3.20
C MET A 783 -25.98 -15.02 -2.80
N GLU A 784 -27.20 -15.41 -2.47
CA GLU A 784 -27.62 -16.77 -2.11
C GLU A 784 -28.85 -17.16 -2.95
N ALA A 785 -29.24 -18.43 -2.91
CA ALA A 785 -30.44 -18.88 -3.62
C ALA A 785 -31.69 -18.08 -3.15
N GLY A 786 -32.31 -17.36 -4.08
CA GLY A 786 -33.51 -16.55 -3.81
C GLY A 786 -33.24 -15.26 -3.01
N LYS A 787 -31.99 -14.82 -2.84
CA LYS A 787 -31.69 -13.64 -2.03
C LYS A 787 -30.40 -12.91 -2.46
N ALA A 788 -30.44 -11.58 -2.48
CA ALA A 788 -29.26 -10.73 -2.46
C ALA A 788 -29.27 -9.84 -1.21
N GLU A 789 -28.09 -9.56 -0.66
CA GLU A 789 -27.96 -8.76 0.56
C GLU A 789 -26.74 -7.85 0.51
N LEU A 790 -26.95 -6.58 0.86
CA LEU A 790 -25.89 -5.63 1.15
C LEU A 790 -25.88 -5.37 2.66
N HIS A 791 -24.76 -5.68 3.32
CA HIS A 791 -24.57 -5.46 4.75
C HIS A 791 -23.56 -4.35 4.98
N VAL A 792 -23.96 -3.27 5.67
CA VAL A 792 -23.06 -2.18 6.07
C VAL A 792 -22.44 -2.56 7.40
N GLN A 793 -21.15 -2.90 7.42
CA GLN A 793 -20.46 -3.35 8.64
C GLN A 793 -19.82 -2.19 9.42
N TYR A 794 -19.51 -1.08 8.74
CA TYR A 794 -18.92 0.11 9.31
C TYR A 794 -19.40 1.37 8.59
N GLY A 795 -19.66 2.45 9.33
CA GLY A 795 -20.16 3.70 8.77
C GLY A 795 -21.66 3.66 8.44
N GLU A 796 -22.11 4.59 7.59
CA GLU A 796 -23.51 4.74 7.21
C GLU A 796 -23.62 5.02 5.72
N LEU A 797 -24.42 4.23 5.01
CA LEU A 797 -24.60 4.37 3.57
C LEU A 797 -25.95 4.97 3.24
N SER A 798 -25.99 6.00 2.39
CA SER A 798 -27.24 6.60 1.92
C SER A 798 -27.42 6.44 0.41
N LEU A 799 -28.45 5.68 0.00
CA LEU A 799 -28.69 5.30 -1.39
C LEU A 799 -29.99 5.85 -1.96
N SER A 800 -29.93 6.37 -3.18
CA SER A 800 -31.06 6.65 -4.06
C SER A 800 -31.28 5.51 -5.07
N SER A 801 -30.25 4.71 -5.35
CA SER A 801 -30.36 3.56 -6.24
C SER A 801 -29.36 2.45 -5.91
N PHE A 802 -29.70 1.22 -6.31
CA PHE A 802 -28.88 0.03 -6.15
C PHE A 802 -28.87 -0.80 -7.45
N GLY A 803 -27.69 -1.01 -8.04
CA GLY A 803 -27.53 -1.66 -9.35
C GLY A 803 -27.29 -3.17 -9.27
N LEU A 804 -28.11 -3.95 -9.98
CA LEU A 804 -27.94 -5.39 -10.18
C LEU A 804 -28.28 -5.72 -11.65
N PRO A 805 -27.46 -5.29 -12.63
CA PRO A 805 -27.83 -5.27 -14.05
C PRO A 805 -28.03 -6.65 -14.68
N PHE A 806 -27.72 -7.72 -13.95
CA PHE A 806 -27.94 -9.10 -14.37
C PHE A 806 -29.30 -9.69 -13.97
N LEU A 807 -30.11 -8.93 -13.22
CA LEU A 807 -31.49 -9.27 -12.87
C LEU A 807 -32.49 -8.49 -13.74
N SER A 808 -33.76 -8.82 -13.60
CA SER A 808 -34.92 -8.21 -14.24
C SER A 808 -36.00 -7.85 -13.20
N GLU A 809 -36.95 -6.99 -13.56
CA GLU A 809 -38.03 -6.57 -12.64
C GLU A 809 -38.83 -7.76 -12.07
N ASP A 810 -39.03 -8.80 -12.89
CA ASP A 810 -39.79 -9.99 -12.51
C ASP A 810 -39.08 -10.88 -11.49
N ASP A 811 -37.78 -10.67 -11.27
CA ASP A 811 -36.98 -11.43 -10.30
C ASP A 811 -37.23 -10.94 -8.87
N PHE A 812 -37.74 -9.73 -8.66
CA PHE A 812 -37.90 -9.16 -7.32
C PHE A 812 -39.23 -9.57 -6.67
N VAL A 813 -39.16 -10.03 -5.42
CA VAL A 813 -40.34 -10.30 -4.57
C VAL A 813 -40.55 -9.14 -3.61
N GLU A 814 -39.52 -8.80 -2.85
CA GLU A 814 -39.58 -7.80 -1.80
C GLU A 814 -38.20 -7.20 -1.55
N ILE A 815 -38.15 -5.93 -1.18
CA ILE A 815 -36.91 -5.26 -0.73
C ILE A 815 -37.15 -4.71 0.66
N ARG A 816 -36.25 -5.04 1.59
CA ARG A 816 -36.32 -4.61 2.99
C ARG A 816 -35.06 -3.91 3.42
N ILE A 817 -35.21 -2.91 4.28
CA ILE A 817 -34.12 -2.28 5.03
C ILE A 817 -34.47 -2.39 6.50
N GLU A 818 -33.55 -2.93 7.32
CA GLU A 818 -33.79 -3.20 8.75
C GLU A 818 -35.04 -4.06 9.01
N GLY A 819 -35.40 -4.93 8.06
CA GLY A 819 -36.58 -5.79 8.14
C GLY A 819 -37.90 -5.13 7.75
N TYR A 820 -37.90 -3.84 7.41
CA TYR A 820 -39.08 -3.12 6.91
C TYR A 820 -39.08 -3.03 5.39
N GLN A 821 -40.21 -3.35 4.78
CA GLN A 821 -40.41 -3.21 3.33
C GLN A 821 -40.23 -1.75 2.90
N VAL A 822 -39.54 -1.53 1.78
CA VAL A 822 -39.32 -0.20 1.20
C VAL A 822 -39.90 -0.11 -0.20
N ASP A 823 -40.44 1.06 -0.57
CA ASP A 823 -40.87 1.33 -1.94
C ASP A 823 -39.66 1.41 -2.88
N TRP A 824 -39.82 0.85 -4.08
CA TRP A 824 -38.81 0.84 -5.14
C TRP A 824 -39.45 0.82 -6.53
N LYS A 825 -38.63 1.13 -7.55
CA LYS A 825 -38.94 0.96 -8.98
C LYS A 825 -37.77 0.32 -9.70
N TRP A 826 -38.01 -0.39 -10.79
CA TRP A 826 -36.96 -0.95 -11.62
C TRP A 826 -36.70 -0.07 -12.85
N GLU A 827 -35.45 0.37 -13.05
CA GLU A 827 -35.05 1.14 -14.22
C GLU A 827 -33.67 0.71 -14.72
N LYS A 828 -33.63 0.11 -15.92
CA LYS A 828 -32.38 -0.22 -16.65
C LYS A 828 -31.32 -0.94 -15.80
N GLY A 829 -31.70 -1.98 -15.07
CA GLY A 829 -30.75 -2.73 -14.23
C GLY A 829 -30.62 -2.21 -12.79
N ASN A 830 -31.40 -1.18 -12.41
CA ASN A 830 -31.29 -0.53 -11.12
C ASN A 830 -32.61 -0.57 -10.35
N ILE A 831 -32.50 -0.82 -9.05
CA ILE A 831 -33.53 -0.52 -8.06
C ILE A 831 -33.43 0.97 -7.75
N ILE A 832 -34.48 1.73 -8.02
CA ILE A 832 -34.59 3.16 -7.73
C ILE A 832 -35.47 3.36 -6.49
N PHE A 833 -34.95 4.04 -5.47
CA PHE A 833 -35.70 4.38 -4.28
C PHE A 833 -36.34 5.77 -4.45
N PRO A 834 -37.69 5.90 -4.35
CA PRO A 834 -38.36 7.20 -4.47
C PRO A 834 -37.93 8.22 -3.41
N GLN A 835 -37.43 7.73 -2.28
CA GLN A 835 -36.81 8.52 -1.22
C GLN A 835 -35.45 7.91 -0.91
N LYS A 836 -34.43 8.77 -0.71
CA LYS A 836 -33.09 8.33 -0.32
C LYS A 836 -33.19 7.48 0.96
N ARG A 837 -32.56 6.30 0.96
CA ARG A 837 -32.57 5.34 2.05
C ARG A 837 -31.23 5.38 2.78
N SER A 838 -31.25 5.62 4.09
CA SER A 838 -30.08 5.44 4.94
C SER A 838 -30.03 3.99 5.45
N ILE A 839 -28.83 3.41 5.44
CA ILE A 839 -28.51 2.06 5.91
C ILE A 839 -27.38 2.24 6.93
N PRO A 840 -27.71 2.26 8.24
CA PRO A 840 -26.72 2.50 9.29
C PRO A 840 -25.80 1.28 9.50
N GLN A 841 -24.75 1.48 10.28
CA GLN A 841 -23.84 0.42 10.68
C GLN A 841 -24.58 -0.78 11.30
N GLY A 842 -24.26 -1.98 10.82
CA GLY A 842 -24.88 -3.24 11.21
C GLY A 842 -26.21 -3.56 10.50
N ALA A 843 -26.77 -2.61 9.74
CA ALA A 843 -28.00 -2.81 9.00
C ALA A 843 -27.76 -3.46 7.63
N ARG A 844 -28.85 -4.02 7.08
CA ARG A 844 -28.85 -4.75 5.81
C ARG A 844 -29.93 -4.21 4.89
N LEU A 845 -29.58 -4.05 3.62
CA LEU A 845 -30.52 -3.99 2.50
C LEU A 845 -30.67 -5.42 1.98
N GLN A 846 -31.87 -5.97 2.12
CA GLN A 846 -32.21 -7.35 1.75
C GLN A 846 -33.15 -7.34 0.56
N ILE A 847 -32.83 -8.15 -0.44
CA ILE A 847 -33.56 -8.27 -1.69
C ILE A 847 -33.98 -9.74 -1.83
N GLU A 848 -35.28 -10.01 -1.68
CA GLU A 848 -35.85 -11.33 -1.91
C GLU A 848 -36.08 -11.52 -3.40
N LEU A 849 -35.54 -12.61 -3.95
CA LEU A 849 -35.57 -12.93 -5.37
C LEU A 849 -36.44 -14.17 -5.63
N ARG A 850 -37.10 -14.21 -6.79
CA ARG A 850 -37.82 -15.40 -7.26
C ARG A 850 -36.81 -16.47 -7.67
N HIS A 851 -37.13 -17.72 -7.36
CA HIS A 851 -36.34 -18.90 -7.70
C HIS A 851 -36.35 -19.21 -9.20
#